data_AF-A0A932DEA9-F1
#
_entry.id   AF-A0A932DEA9-F1
#
_cell.length_a   1.000
_cell.length_b   1.000
_cell.length_c   1.000
_cell.angle_alpha   90.00
_cell.angle_beta   90.00
_cell.angle_gamma   90.00
#
_symmetry.space_group_name_H-M   'P 1'
#
loop_
_entity.id
_entity.type
_entity.pdbx_description
1 polymer ?
#
loop_
_entity_poly.entity_id
_entity_poly.type
_entity_poly.pdbx_seq_one_letter_code
_entity_poly.pdbx_strand_id
1 'polypeptide(L)'
;MRNSLDPAAEWSDIVDAAVTELQPGVYLGLFPNGREELAFYRVVSETDGIAELKGWTILARVSSPANGTHFVPGESPVVTVTILDTFAQGVSRDDFSTLNLYMYGPQDPKRTVTPVKLLNATSDRTKTPHHYIDLKTNPDARVNGNVLTYPLRAVTDEAPGTYTVSVRAVLAADGLQQIMKFANVQIGTSTVEGPVVEKSKCAACHEGAISGKMYLYHTDPGRSPTGNWSLDYEPVRSCKSCHNNDGYAAYSDASAPGGRVPDPIVRRVHGVHMGEHLKLPFNIDPEVGDFRDWTHLLFPADVRNCTKCHVDDRWKTEITRLACATCHDNTWFGVKAQTPAGMEAHAGGAQATDNNCLLCHDVDGLGKGVAEAHLVPPPQIDVVDVALTPPANGTHYVAGEKPVVTLVFKDDAGKSIGDHNVVTTANFSTASLFVYGPRSRTLPVLTSTAKLGVDTKRASVTCSLNGPWDINGKTFKIAINGTAPQNITIVGANSLVTAAEVVTSLNSVITTLNGGAIASVASSTRVNIKSLIRGAAARIEIYSGEVTTAMGWKAKGVVLEPDVFVAAVSTPGNDLRPITADPLDFNDPMVTRTSANITYQLDDVAGLAPGTYGIYVYHLPVAGKIAGLNAKTGLGHITFQVGTATPEKKVATNCTDCHGDTIWHLYEGPIHAAWFDTDYCKACHDYGHVATGEMFKNQGGTSLNGWSGFGAMPIVRRVHGVHRGNYLEHPEEIYANATVDTFGHIVFPQDIRNCTKCHAETDTWKQNPSRVACLACHDTDEAKTHAKLMTFVLDQDDPYGPNAIETCVVCHGEDSEFSPDKVHSISKPYVPPYSRERRE
;
A
#
# COMPACT_ATOMS: atom_id res chain seq x y z
N MET A 1 32.60 -5.65 19.33
CA MET A 1 33.10 -4.25 19.39
C MET A 1 34.35 -4.18 20.26
N ARG A 2 35.22 -3.20 20.06
CA ARG A 2 36.19 -2.83 21.12
C ARG A 2 35.52 -1.98 22.20
N ASN A 3 35.94 -2.16 23.45
CA ASN A 3 35.41 -1.41 24.60
C ASN A 3 35.83 0.07 24.63
N SER A 4 36.80 0.47 23.80
CA SER A 4 37.24 1.86 23.64
C SER A 4 37.87 2.10 22.25
N LEU A 5 38.28 3.34 21.98
CA LEU A 5 39.01 3.73 20.75
C LEU A 5 40.51 3.36 20.81
N ASP A 6 40.99 2.73 21.88
CA ASP A 6 42.36 2.23 21.99
C ASP A 6 42.53 0.98 21.12
N PRO A 7 43.53 0.94 20.19
CA PRO A 7 43.84 -0.24 19.41
C PRO A 7 44.19 -1.49 20.24
N ALA A 8 44.53 -1.34 21.52
CA ALA A 8 44.80 -2.43 22.45
C ALA A 8 43.57 -2.86 23.29
N ALA A 9 42.42 -2.20 23.15
CA ALA A 9 41.23 -2.51 23.94
C ALA A 9 40.68 -3.90 23.63
N GLU A 10 40.22 -4.58 24.68
CA GLU A 10 39.57 -5.90 24.57
C GLU A 10 38.29 -5.83 23.74
N TRP A 11 38.03 -6.94 23.03
CA TRP A 11 36.82 -7.14 22.25
C TRP A 11 35.70 -7.67 23.15
N SER A 12 34.51 -7.09 23.02
CA SER A 12 33.26 -7.56 23.61
C SER A 12 32.23 -7.86 22.53
N ASP A 13 31.35 -8.83 22.78
CA ASP A 13 30.27 -9.17 21.85
C ASP A 13 29.16 -8.13 21.89
N ILE A 14 28.53 -7.89 20.73
CA ILE A 14 27.36 -7.03 20.61
C ILE A 14 26.15 -7.94 20.43
N VAL A 15 25.45 -8.20 21.52
CA VAL A 15 24.19 -8.94 21.50
C VAL A 15 23.19 -8.14 20.65
N ASP A 16 22.48 -8.82 19.75
CA ASP A 16 21.47 -8.27 18.84
C ASP A 16 21.96 -7.37 17.68
N ALA A 17 23.28 -7.32 17.40
CA ALA A 17 23.77 -6.65 16.19
C ALA A 17 23.48 -7.48 14.92
N ALA A 18 22.81 -6.89 13.94
CA ALA A 18 22.63 -7.50 12.63
C ALA A 18 23.85 -7.22 11.75
N VAL A 19 24.45 -8.26 11.17
CA VAL A 19 25.63 -8.14 10.32
C VAL A 19 25.31 -8.73 8.95
N THR A 20 25.41 -7.92 7.91
CA THR A 20 25.18 -8.35 6.52
C THR A 20 26.47 -8.23 5.73
N GLU A 21 27.04 -9.35 5.28
CA GLU A 21 28.15 -9.33 4.30
C GLU A 21 27.65 -8.71 2.99
N LEU A 22 28.28 -7.69 2.42
CA LEU A 22 27.88 -7.07 1.15
C LEU A 22 28.60 -7.68 -0.05
N GLN A 23 29.84 -8.13 0.16
CA GLN A 23 30.72 -8.81 -0.79
C GLN A 23 31.68 -9.70 0.01
N PRO A 24 32.36 -10.70 -0.59
CA PRO A 24 33.33 -11.52 0.14
C PRO A 24 34.32 -10.66 0.96
N GLY A 25 34.22 -10.71 2.29
CA GLY A 25 35.05 -9.94 3.22
C GLY A 25 34.62 -8.49 3.53
N VAL A 26 33.48 -8.03 3.02
CA VAL A 26 32.89 -6.71 3.32
C VAL A 26 31.59 -6.93 4.07
N TYR A 27 31.41 -6.39 5.28
CA TYR A 27 30.18 -6.53 6.07
C TYR A 27 29.69 -5.19 6.60
N LEU A 28 28.37 -5.06 6.70
CA LEU A 28 27.66 -3.95 7.28
C LEU A 28 27.10 -4.37 8.64
N GLY A 29 27.49 -3.66 9.71
CA GLY A 29 26.90 -3.84 11.04
C GLY A 29 25.78 -2.83 11.32
N LEU A 30 24.61 -3.33 11.72
CA LEU A 30 23.47 -2.57 12.25
C LEU A 30 23.40 -2.83 13.76
N PHE A 31 23.60 -1.79 14.56
CA PHE A 31 23.74 -1.90 16.01
C PHE A 31 22.50 -1.39 16.75
N PRO A 32 22.04 -2.07 17.81
CA PRO A 32 20.91 -1.61 18.62
C PRO A 32 21.19 -0.28 19.35
N ASN A 33 20.10 0.44 19.69
CA ASN A 33 20.06 1.48 20.73
C ASN A 33 20.85 2.78 20.49
N GLY A 34 21.01 3.22 19.24
CA GLY A 34 21.63 4.53 18.97
C GLY A 34 23.09 4.63 19.44
N ARG A 35 23.77 3.50 19.66
CA ARG A 35 25.23 3.45 19.87
C ARG A 35 25.95 3.68 18.55
N GLU A 36 25.76 4.86 17.96
CA GLU A 36 26.39 5.24 16.67
C GLU A 36 27.89 5.54 16.78
N GLU A 37 28.46 5.41 17.99
CA GLU A 37 29.82 5.85 18.36
C GLU A 37 30.90 4.75 18.37
N LEU A 38 30.58 3.49 18.08
CA LEU A 38 31.55 2.39 18.17
C LEU A 38 32.20 2.11 16.82
N ALA A 39 33.41 2.67 16.64
CA ALA A 39 34.16 2.72 15.39
C ALA A 39 34.80 1.39 14.94
N PHE A 40 34.87 0.36 15.80
CA PHE A 40 35.62 -0.88 15.51
C PHE A 40 34.86 -2.14 15.90
N TYR A 41 34.48 -2.94 14.89
CA TYR A 41 33.85 -4.25 15.03
C TYR A 41 34.49 -5.25 14.08
N ARG A 42 34.56 -6.52 14.51
CA ARG A 42 34.97 -7.66 13.68
C ARG A 42 33.80 -8.65 13.66
N VAL A 43 33.65 -9.38 12.56
CA VAL A 43 32.66 -10.45 12.44
C VAL A 43 33.41 -11.76 12.63
N VAL A 44 32.95 -12.57 13.57
CA VAL A 44 33.50 -13.90 13.83
C VAL A 44 32.39 -14.90 13.49
N SER A 45 32.58 -15.66 12.42
CA SER A 45 31.70 -16.78 12.06
C SER A 45 32.10 -18.00 12.89
N GLU A 46 31.14 -18.73 13.46
CA GLU A 46 31.41 -20.01 14.13
C GLU A 46 31.93 -21.09 13.16
N THR A 47 31.63 -20.96 11.87
CA THR A 47 32.00 -21.93 10.81
C THR A 47 33.19 -21.49 9.95
N ASP A 48 33.38 -20.18 9.73
CA ASP A 48 34.32 -19.66 8.73
C ASP A 48 35.54 -18.92 9.32
N GLY A 49 35.63 -18.83 10.65
CA GLY A 49 36.69 -18.11 11.35
C GLY A 49 36.48 -16.58 11.38
N ILE A 50 37.57 -15.84 11.62
CA ILE A 50 37.55 -14.37 11.71
C ILE A 50 37.67 -13.81 10.29
N ALA A 51 36.62 -13.15 9.79
CA ALA A 51 36.71 -12.35 8.58
C ALA A 51 37.12 -10.92 8.95
N GLU A 52 38.27 -10.49 8.43
CA GLU A 52 38.73 -9.11 8.58
C GLU A 52 37.94 -8.18 7.67
N LEU A 53 37.12 -7.34 8.29
CA LEU A 53 36.31 -6.33 7.66
C LEU A 53 37.18 -5.20 7.08
N LYS A 54 37.13 -4.96 5.75
CA LYS A 54 37.60 -3.71 5.15
C LYS A 54 36.46 -2.69 5.10
N GLY A 55 36.41 -1.78 6.05
CA GLY A 55 35.49 -0.64 6.09
C GLY A 55 36.18 0.59 6.70
N TRP A 56 35.44 1.70 6.79
CA TRP A 56 35.93 2.93 7.41
C TRP A 56 34.77 3.69 8.08
N THR A 57 35.08 4.69 8.89
CA THR A 57 34.12 5.53 9.59
C THR A 57 34.64 6.96 9.77
N ILE A 58 33.73 7.86 10.15
CA ILE A 58 34.02 9.24 10.49
C ILE A 58 33.58 9.52 11.93
N LEU A 59 34.46 10.14 12.70
CA LEU A 59 34.12 10.79 13.96
C LEU A 59 34.06 12.30 13.73
N ALA A 60 32.86 12.88 13.81
CA ALA A 60 32.64 14.31 13.78
C ALA A 60 32.48 14.84 15.21
N ARG A 61 33.25 15.85 15.59
CA ARG A 61 33.19 16.50 16.90
C ARG A 61 33.24 18.01 16.75
N VAL A 62 32.66 18.73 17.71
CA VAL A 62 32.79 20.18 17.82
C VAL A 62 33.48 20.49 19.15
N SER A 63 34.37 21.48 19.18
CA SER A 63 35.01 21.93 20.42
C SER A 63 33.99 22.33 21.49
N SER A 64 34.39 22.30 22.75
CA SER A 64 33.55 22.77 23.85
C SER A 64 33.50 24.31 23.90
N PRO A 65 32.35 24.91 24.23
CA PRO A 65 32.25 26.35 24.50
C PRO A 65 32.95 26.72 25.81
N ALA A 66 33.38 27.96 25.98
CA ALA A 66 34.12 28.37 27.18
C ALA A 66 33.28 28.26 28.46
N ASN A 67 31.96 28.48 28.35
CA ASN A 67 31.01 28.33 29.46
C ASN A 67 30.55 26.88 29.70
N GLY A 68 31.01 25.92 28.89
CA GLY A 68 30.69 24.49 29.03
C GLY A 68 29.29 24.05 28.54
N THR A 69 28.41 24.96 28.11
CA THR A 69 27.03 24.62 27.71
C THR A 69 26.66 25.05 26.30
N HIS A 70 26.99 26.26 25.87
CA HIS A 70 26.63 26.80 24.55
C HIS A 70 27.60 27.89 24.09
N PHE A 71 27.77 28.04 22.78
CA PHE A 71 28.58 29.11 22.22
C PHE A 71 27.85 30.45 22.25
N VAL A 72 28.57 31.53 22.56
CA VAL A 72 28.05 32.91 22.61
C VAL A 72 28.72 33.79 21.55
N PRO A 73 28.14 34.96 21.20
CA PRO A 73 28.73 35.85 20.20
C PRO A 73 30.20 36.17 20.48
N GLY A 74 31.03 36.05 19.44
CA GLY A 74 32.49 36.22 19.52
C GLY A 74 33.28 34.91 19.66
N GLU A 75 32.67 33.81 20.11
CA GLU A 75 33.34 32.52 20.20
C GLU A 75 33.36 31.78 18.85
N SER A 76 34.47 31.11 18.52
CA SER A 76 34.63 30.34 17.28
C SER A 76 34.73 28.84 17.56
N PRO A 77 33.67 28.05 17.28
CA PRO A 77 33.73 26.60 17.39
C PRO A 77 34.73 25.99 16.40
N VAL A 78 35.35 24.88 16.76
CA VAL A 78 36.23 24.12 15.87
C VAL A 78 35.61 22.75 15.60
N VAL A 79 35.35 22.46 14.33
CA VAL A 79 34.91 21.13 13.89
C VAL A 79 36.15 20.24 13.72
N THR A 80 36.12 19.05 14.30
CA THR A 80 37.15 18.01 14.14
C THR A 80 36.53 16.80 13.47
N VAL A 81 37.13 16.36 12.37
CA VAL A 81 36.72 15.19 11.59
C VAL A 81 37.88 14.19 11.61
N THR A 82 37.68 13.04 12.23
CA THR A 82 38.67 11.96 12.22
C THR A 82 38.19 10.82 11.34
N ILE A 83 38.99 10.40 10.38
CA ILE A 83 38.68 9.32 9.45
C ILE A 83 39.48 8.08 9.84
N LEU A 84 38.79 6.95 10.03
CA LEU A 84 39.39 5.72 10.56
C LEU A 84 38.97 4.55 9.69
N ASP A 85 39.90 3.66 9.35
CA ASP A 85 39.56 2.35 8.80
C ASP A 85 39.02 1.42 9.91
N THR A 86 38.60 0.21 9.57
CA THR A 86 38.08 -0.77 10.53
C THR A 86 39.10 -1.19 11.61
N PHE A 87 40.38 -0.90 11.42
CA PHE A 87 41.46 -1.19 12.36
C PHE A 87 41.88 -0.01 13.22
N ALA A 88 41.15 1.12 13.15
CA ALA A 88 41.51 2.38 13.80
C ALA A 88 42.74 3.06 13.20
N GLN A 89 43.15 2.66 12.01
CA GLN A 89 44.22 3.32 11.28
C GLN A 89 43.66 4.52 10.50
N GLY A 90 44.51 5.50 10.25
CA GLY A 90 44.10 6.72 9.57
C GLY A 90 43.93 6.55 8.07
N VAL A 91 42.80 6.99 7.53
CA VAL A 91 42.56 7.11 6.08
C VAL A 91 42.81 8.55 5.64
N SER A 92 43.45 8.75 4.49
CA SER A 92 43.74 10.09 3.98
C SER A 92 42.49 10.73 3.38
N ARG A 93 42.38 12.06 3.46
CA ARG A 93 41.29 12.78 2.77
C ARG A 93 41.32 12.60 1.24
N ASP A 94 42.49 12.27 0.69
CA ASP A 94 42.69 12.10 -0.75
C ASP A 94 42.07 10.80 -1.28
N ASP A 95 41.78 9.84 -0.40
CA ASP A 95 41.12 8.57 -0.74
C ASP A 95 39.62 8.73 -1.03
N PHE A 96 39.07 9.93 -0.82
CA PHE A 96 37.64 10.22 -0.95
C PHE A 96 37.32 11.01 -2.21
N SER A 97 36.26 10.63 -2.92
CA SER A 97 35.69 11.43 -4.01
C SER A 97 34.92 12.63 -3.47
N THR A 98 34.18 12.44 -2.38
CA THR A 98 33.44 13.48 -1.65
C THR A 98 33.91 13.52 -0.20
N LEU A 99 34.15 14.71 0.37
CA LEU A 99 34.33 14.92 1.80
C LEU A 99 33.83 16.32 2.18
N ASN A 100 32.53 16.43 2.38
CA ASN A 100 31.83 17.71 2.53
C ASN A 100 31.36 17.91 3.96
N LEU A 101 31.58 19.12 4.48
CA LEU A 101 31.10 19.61 5.76
C LEU A 101 29.91 20.55 5.54
N TYR A 102 28.82 20.27 6.23
CA TYR A 102 27.61 21.10 6.27
C TYR A 102 27.30 21.51 7.70
N MET A 103 26.49 22.55 7.85
CA MET A 103 25.95 22.97 9.13
C MET A 103 24.53 23.51 8.93
N TYR A 104 23.63 23.23 9.86
CA TYR A 104 22.28 23.81 9.86
C TYR A 104 21.79 24.05 11.27
N GLY A 105 20.91 25.02 11.45
CA GLY A 105 20.21 25.25 12.71
C GLY A 105 19.51 26.62 12.78
N PRO A 106 18.71 26.88 13.82
CA PRO A 106 18.27 25.93 14.86
C PRO A 106 17.46 24.74 14.31
N GLN A 107 17.25 23.67 15.08
CA GLN A 107 16.59 22.44 14.63
C GLN A 107 15.13 22.64 14.22
N ASP A 108 14.44 23.65 14.76
CA ASP A 108 13.07 23.98 14.37
C ASP A 108 13.00 24.29 12.85
N PRO A 109 12.27 23.48 12.04
CA PRO A 109 12.14 23.67 10.60
C PRO A 109 11.65 25.05 10.16
N LYS A 110 10.90 25.77 11.00
CA LYS A 110 10.45 27.14 10.71
C LYS A 110 11.62 28.14 10.66
N ARG A 111 12.69 27.85 11.40
CA ARG A 111 13.86 28.72 11.60
C ARG A 111 15.14 28.15 11.01
N THR A 112 15.18 26.87 10.68
CA THR A 112 16.39 26.20 10.20
C THR A 112 16.90 26.84 8.91
N VAL A 113 18.12 27.34 8.97
CA VAL A 113 18.90 27.81 7.83
C VAL A 113 20.30 27.19 7.86
N THR A 114 21.03 27.32 6.77
CA THR A 114 22.49 27.14 6.80
C THR A 114 23.12 28.41 7.39
N PRO A 115 23.84 28.36 8.51
CA PRO A 115 24.48 29.54 9.09
C PRO A 115 25.76 29.88 8.30
N VAL A 116 25.60 30.43 7.09
CA VAL A 116 26.70 30.63 6.13
C VAL A 116 27.81 31.53 6.68
N LYS A 117 27.50 32.51 7.53
CA LYS A 117 28.51 33.36 8.18
C LYS A 117 29.39 32.55 9.12
N LEU A 118 28.78 31.81 10.05
CA LEU A 118 29.48 30.90 10.96
C LEU A 118 30.28 29.83 10.21
N LEU A 119 29.71 29.26 9.14
CA LEU A 119 30.37 28.23 8.32
C LEU A 119 31.53 28.77 7.45
N ASN A 120 31.67 30.10 7.33
CA ASN A 120 32.57 30.77 6.38
C ASN A 120 32.23 30.45 4.91
N ALA A 121 30.95 30.47 4.59
CA ALA A 121 30.39 30.30 3.26
C ALA A 121 29.53 31.52 2.87
N THR A 122 28.85 31.47 1.73
CA THR A 122 27.89 32.48 1.31
C THR A 122 26.56 31.87 0.88
N SER A 123 25.48 32.65 0.95
CA SER A 123 24.19 32.30 0.36
C SER A 123 24.13 32.59 -1.15
N ASP A 124 25.11 33.33 -1.68
CA ASP A 124 25.27 33.57 -3.10
C ASP A 124 25.72 32.27 -3.81
N ARG A 125 24.76 31.61 -4.45
CA ARG A 125 24.93 30.33 -5.14
C ARG A 125 25.90 30.37 -6.33
N THR A 126 26.34 31.56 -6.76
CA THR A 126 27.33 31.72 -7.85
C THR A 126 28.78 31.63 -7.37
N LYS A 127 29.00 31.61 -6.04
CA LYS A 127 30.32 31.61 -5.43
C LYS A 127 30.65 30.25 -4.80
N THR A 128 31.93 30.05 -4.48
CA THR A 128 32.42 28.87 -3.77
C THR A 128 33.35 29.32 -2.64
N PRO A 129 33.20 28.80 -1.40
CA PRO A 129 32.13 27.88 -0.95
C PRO A 129 30.78 28.59 -0.75
N HIS A 130 29.68 27.93 -1.13
CA HIS A 130 28.32 28.34 -0.80
C HIS A 130 27.61 27.20 -0.05
N HIS A 131 26.97 27.52 1.08
CA HIS A 131 26.22 26.59 1.96
C HIS A 131 26.94 25.33 2.51
N TYR A 132 28.09 24.92 1.97
CA TYR A 132 28.89 23.79 2.44
C TYR A 132 30.38 24.04 2.20
N ILE A 133 31.22 23.25 2.87
CA ILE A 133 32.68 23.30 2.77
C ILE A 133 33.19 21.97 2.23
N ASP A 134 33.94 21.98 1.14
CA ASP A 134 34.72 20.82 0.69
C ASP A 134 36.02 20.73 1.51
N LEU A 135 36.10 19.77 2.42
CA LEU A 135 37.27 19.60 3.30
C LEU A 135 38.52 19.09 2.55
N LYS A 136 38.37 18.65 1.30
CA LYS A 136 39.50 18.25 0.45
C LYS A 136 40.25 19.47 -0.08
N THR A 137 39.50 20.48 -0.51
CA THR A 137 40.04 21.60 -1.30
C THR A 137 40.05 22.93 -0.56
N ASN A 138 39.23 23.10 0.48
CA ASN A 138 39.15 24.36 1.20
C ASN A 138 40.46 24.66 1.96
N PRO A 139 41.08 25.85 1.75
CA PRO A 139 42.37 26.19 2.35
C PRO A 139 42.32 26.38 3.87
N ASP A 140 41.15 26.66 4.44
CA ASP A 140 40.97 26.82 5.88
C ASP A 140 40.86 25.47 6.62
N ALA A 141 40.69 24.36 5.89
CA ALA A 141 40.72 23.02 6.45
C ALA A 141 42.17 22.59 6.76
N ARG A 142 42.46 22.43 8.06
CA ARG A 142 43.79 22.04 8.55
C ARG A 142 43.89 20.52 8.60
N VAL A 143 44.89 19.97 7.92
CA VAL A 143 45.12 18.53 7.78
C VAL A 143 46.24 18.09 8.72
N ASN A 144 45.96 17.09 9.57
CA ASN A 144 46.97 16.41 10.37
C ASN A 144 46.76 14.89 10.26
N GLY A 145 47.34 14.30 9.22
CA GLY A 145 47.10 12.89 8.86
C GLY A 145 45.61 12.67 8.57
N ASN A 146 45.00 11.77 9.34
CA ASN A 146 43.58 11.40 9.24
C ASN A 146 42.64 12.28 10.09
N VAL A 147 43.19 13.29 10.78
CA VAL A 147 42.42 14.27 11.54
C VAL A 147 42.39 15.58 10.76
N LEU A 148 41.19 16.02 10.40
CA LEU A 148 40.92 17.30 9.78
C LEU A 148 40.28 18.22 10.82
N THR A 149 40.76 19.46 10.92
CA THR A 149 40.12 20.48 11.75
C THR A 149 39.72 21.67 10.89
N TYR A 150 38.51 22.16 11.11
CA TYR A 150 37.96 23.31 10.42
C TYR A 150 37.45 24.32 11.44
N PRO A 151 38.09 25.49 11.57
CA PRO A 151 37.62 26.54 12.46
C PRO A 151 36.40 27.24 11.83
N LEU A 152 35.27 27.22 12.52
CA LEU A 152 34.13 28.07 12.18
C LEU A 152 34.48 29.53 12.48
N ARG A 153 33.73 30.47 11.91
CA ARG A 153 33.83 31.89 12.30
C ARG A 153 33.30 32.10 13.71
N ALA A 154 33.48 33.32 14.22
CA ALA A 154 32.85 33.71 15.47
C ALA A 154 31.32 33.66 15.30
N VAL A 155 30.62 33.18 16.33
CA VAL A 155 29.17 33.37 16.44
C VAL A 155 28.88 34.86 16.39
N THR A 156 27.89 35.26 15.58
CA THR A 156 27.45 36.65 15.42
C THR A 156 25.98 36.79 15.73
N ASP A 157 25.14 36.49 14.75
CA ASP A 157 23.70 36.76 14.71
C ASP A 157 22.88 35.48 14.55
N GLU A 158 23.53 34.31 14.73
CA GLU A 158 22.86 33.02 14.80
C GLU A 158 21.82 33.02 15.93
N ALA A 159 20.61 32.56 15.60
CA ALA A 159 19.53 32.54 16.57
C ALA A 159 19.77 31.46 17.63
N PRO A 160 19.34 31.65 18.89
CA PRO A 160 19.54 30.64 19.92
C PRO A 160 18.85 29.30 19.57
N GLY A 161 19.57 28.20 19.77
CA GLY A 161 19.06 26.83 19.63
C GLY A 161 20.13 25.77 19.38
N THR A 162 19.67 24.58 18.98
CA THR A 162 20.52 23.44 18.63
C THR A 162 20.88 23.48 17.15
N TYR A 163 22.17 23.46 16.86
CA TYR A 163 22.71 23.35 15.52
C TYR A 163 23.31 21.96 15.32
N THR A 164 23.34 21.50 14.07
CA THR A 164 23.97 20.25 13.69
C THR A 164 24.99 20.50 12.61
N VAL A 165 26.20 20.00 12.86
CA VAL A 165 27.26 19.82 11.88
C VAL A 165 27.10 18.43 11.28
N SER A 166 27.21 18.31 9.96
CA SER A 166 27.21 17.02 9.28
C SER A 166 28.38 16.89 8.31
N VAL A 167 28.92 15.69 8.22
CA VAL A 167 30.04 15.35 7.32
C VAL A 167 29.62 14.20 6.44
N ARG A 168 29.64 14.43 5.12
CA ARG A 168 29.38 13.40 4.12
C ARG A 168 30.69 13.00 3.44
N ALA A 169 30.94 11.70 3.34
CA ALA A 169 32.08 11.16 2.64
C ALA A 169 31.72 10.00 1.72
N VAL A 170 32.42 9.89 0.59
CA VAL A 170 32.31 8.79 -0.37
C VAL A 170 33.71 8.39 -0.80
N LEU A 171 34.03 7.10 -0.70
CA LEU A 171 35.35 6.59 -1.09
C LEU A 171 35.54 6.71 -2.61
N ALA A 172 36.73 7.09 -3.06
CA ALA A 172 37.01 7.26 -4.48
C ALA A 172 37.13 5.91 -5.21
N ALA A 173 37.73 4.91 -4.55
CA ALA A 173 37.92 3.57 -5.10
C ALA A 173 36.64 2.75 -5.17
N ASP A 174 35.65 3.08 -4.34
CA ASP A 174 34.39 2.35 -4.23
C ASP A 174 33.23 3.28 -3.81
N GLY A 175 32.40 3.66 -4.78
CA GLY A 175 31.24 4.51 -4.57
C GLY A 175 30.15 3.87 -3.71
N LEU A 176 30.19 2.55 -3.44
CA LEU A 176 29.27 1.92 -2.49
C LEU A 176 29.62 2.27 -1.05
N GLN A 177 30.88 2.61 -0.76
CA GLN A 177 31.31 3.02 0.57
C GLN A 177 31.06 4.51 0.76
N GLN A 178 29.96 4.81 1.45
CA GLN A 178 29.47 6.16 1.69
C GLN A 178 29.05 6.30 3.16
N ILE A 179 29.36 7.44 3.79
CA ILE A 179 28.99 7.70 5.18
C ILE A 179 28.53 9.14 5.32
N MET A 180 27.53 9.36 6.16
CA MET A 180 27.17 10.66 6.69
C MET A 180 27.13 10.59 8.21
N LYS A 181 27.77 11.54 8.89
CA LYS A 181 27.84 11.60 10.35
C LYS A 181 27.51 13.00 10.86
N PHE A 182 27.05 13.07 12.11
CA PHE A 182 26.49 14.28 12.70
C PHE A 182 27.13 14.59 14.04
N ALA A 183 27.23 15.88 14.37
CA ALA A 183 27.57 16.37 15.70
C ALA A 183 26.68 17.58 16.02
N ASN A 184 26.11 17.62 17.22
CA ASN A 184 25.28 18.74 17.64
C ASN A 184 26.10 19.77 18.41
N VAL A 185 25.73 21.04 18.29
CA VAL A 185 26.32 22.17 19.02
C VAL A 185 25.23 23.14 19.44
N GLN A 186 25.32 23.68 20.65
CA GLN A 186 24.38 24.67 21.16
C GLN A 186 24.91 26.08 20.93
N ILE A 187 24.05 26.98 20.45
CA ILE A 187 24.36 28.40 20.24
C ILE A 187 23.35 29.24 21.02
N GLY A 188 23.82 30.19 21.83
CA GLY A 188 23.01 31.18 22.55
C GLY A 188 22.10 30.65 23.67
N THR A 189 21.95 29.33 23.83
CA THR A 189 21.13 28.70 24.87
C THR A 189 21.62 27.29 25.17
N SER A 190 21.45 26.81 26.41
CA SER A 190 21.71 25.42 26.78
C SER A 190 20.56 24.46 26.47
N THR A 191 19.40 24.98 26.04
CA THR A 191 18.21 24.18 25.77
C THR A 191 18.37 23.39 24.47
N VAL A 192 18.34 22.06 24.58
CA VAL A 192 18.38 21.16 23.43
C VAL A 192 17.00 21.07 22.77
N GLU A 193 16.95 21.27 21.46
CA GLU A 193 15.73 21.12 20.67
C GLU A 193 15.50 19.65 20.27
N GLY A 194 14.27 19.18 20.43
CA GLY A 194 13.84 17.85 20.00
C GLY A 194 13.43 17.80 18.51
N PRO A 195 13.47 16.61 17.88
CA PRO A 195 13.01 16.44 16.51
C PRO A 195 11.49 16.62 16.39
N VAL A 196 11.02 17.11 15.25
CA VAL A 196 9.57 17.17 14.90
C VAL A 196 9.08 15.81 14.36
N VAL A 197 9.99 15.04 13.76
CA VAL A 197 9.80 13.73 13.14
C VAL A 197 11.04 12.89 13.41
N GLU A 198 10.86 11.61 13.73
CA GLU A 198 11.95 10.66 14.01
C GLU A 198 12.20 9.70 12.84
N LYS A 199 13.42 9.15 12.75
CA LYS A 199 13.82 8.15 11.73
C LYS A 199 12.84 6.96 11.67
N SER A 200 12.41 6.47 12.83
CA SER A 200 11.51 5.30 12.97
C SER A 200 10.21 5.45 12.17
N LYS A 201 9.67 6.67 12.10
CA LYS A 201 8.44 6.98 11.37
C LYS A 201 8.61 6.82 9.85
N CYS A 202 9.76 7.25 9.32
CA CYS A 202 10.10 7.06 7.91
C CYS A 202 10.46 5.59 7.61
N ALA A 203 11.21 4.96 8.52
CA ALA A 203 11.67 3.58 8.42
C ALA A 203 10.53 2.58 8.30
N ALA A 204 9.37 2.88 8.92
CA ALA A 204 8.16 2.07 8.81
C ALA A 204 7.77 1.74 7.35
N CYS A 205 8.08 2.59 6.38
CA CYS A 205 7.85 2.29 4.96
C CYS A 205 9.10 2.22 4.10
N HIS A 206 10.15 2.98 4.44
CA HIS A 206 11.30 3.17 3.57
C HIS A 206 12.53 2.36 3.96
N GLU A 207 12.59 1.74 5.14
CA GLU A 207 13.77 0.96 5.55
C GLU A 207 13.72 -0.46 4.95
N GLY A 208 14.79 -0.83 4.23
CA GLY A 208 14.98 -2.20 3.81
C GLY A 208 15.67 -3.00 4.91
N ALA A 209 14.96 -3.86 5.62
CA ALA A 209 15.51 -4.68 6.71
C ALA A 209 16.78 -5.47 6.33
N ILE A 210 16.85 -5.97 5.09
CA ILE A 210 18.01 -6.72 4.57
C ILE A 210 19.24 -5.83 4.37
N SER A 211 19.04 -4.59 3.91
CA SER A 211 20.15 -3.67 3.58
C SER A 211 20.45 -2.65 4.68
N GLY A 212 19.53 -2.43 5.61
CA GLY A 212 19.59 -1.36 6.62
C GLY A 212 19.52 0.06 6.05
N LYS A 213 19.17 0.19 4.76
CA LYS A 213 19.16 1.48 4.05
C LYS A 213 17.76 2.04 3.95
N MET A 214 17.68 3.36 3.99
CA MET A 214 16.46 4.12 3.68
C MET A 214 16.33 4.26 2.16
N TYR A 215 15.28 3.69 1.57
CA TYR A 215 14.97 3.80 0.16
C TYR A 215 14.16 5.08 -0.08
N LEU A 216 14.88 6.19 -0.19
CA LEU A 216 14.35 7.51 -0.53
C LEU A 216 15.00 8.00 -1.83
N TYR A 217 14.70 9.24 -2.21
CA TYR A 217 15.05 9.80 -3.52
C TYR A 217 16.54 9.73 -3.88
N HIS A 218 17.46 9.89 -2.91
CA HIS A 218 18.89 9.86 -3.22
C HIS A 218 19.46 8.45 -3.34
N THR A 219 18.69 7.42 -2.97
CA THR A 219 19.13 6.02 -3.03
C THR A 219 19.11 5.46 -4.44
N ASP A 220 18.28 6.03 -5.32
CA ASP A 220 18.20 5.62 -6.71
C ASP A 220 19.49 5.99 -7.48
N PRO A 221 19.92 5.16 -8.43
CA PRO A 221 21.04 5.49 -9.30
C PRO A 221 20.67 6.66 -10.21
N GLY A 222 21.15 7.86 -9.88
CA GLY A 222 21.02 9.07 -10.68
C GLY A 222 22.39 9.62 -11.07
N ARG A 223 22.81 10.72 -10.42
CA ARG A 223 24.17 11.29 -10.60
C ARG A 223 25.30 10.38 -10.09
N SER A 224 24.96 9.30 -9.39
CA SER A 224 25.87 8.27 -8.89
C SER A 224 25.39 6.91 -9.42
N PRO A 225 26.27 6.08 -10.02
CA PRO A 225 25.88 4.76 -10.52
C PRO A 225 25.43 3.80 -9.40
N THR A 226 25.77 4.11 -8.15
CA THR A 226 25.44 3.31 -6.96
C THR A 226 24.41 3.97 -6.04
N GLY A 227 23.83 5.10 -6.47
CA GLY A 227 23.02 5.97 -5.62
C GLY A 227 23.85 6.71 -4.56
N ASN A 228 23.20 7.56 -3.78
CA ASN A 228 23.77 8.37 -2.69
C ASN A 228 23.05 8.08 -1.35
N TRP A 229 22.83 6.80 -1.04
CA TRP A 229 22.03 6.34 0.10
C TRP A 229 22.47 6.89 1.47
N SER A 230 23.74 7.32 1.63
CA SER A 230 24.20 7.93 2.89
C SER A 230 23.54 9.29 3.18
N LEU A 231 22.97 9.95 2.16
CA LEU A 231 22.17 11.16 2.31
C LEU A 231 20.80 10.87 2.93
N ASP A 232 20.29 9.65 2.77
CA ASP A 232 18.95 9.26 3.21
C ASP A 232 18.96 8.52 4.55
N TYR A 233 20.15 8.23 5.09
CA TYR A 233 20.37 7.36 6.26
C TYR A 233 19.56 7.75 7.52
N GLU A 234 19.46 9.04 7.83
CA GLU A 234 18.71 9.55 8.98
C GLU A 234 17.79 10.69 8.53
N PRO A 235 16.61 10.37 7.97
CA PRO A 235 15.71 11.35 7.37
C PRO A 235 15.38 12.49 8.33
N VAL A 236 15.11 13.67 7.76
CA VAL A 236 15.00 14.95 8.47
C VAL A 236 16.33 15.48 9.00
N ARG A 237 17.14 14.68 9.70
CA ARG A 237 18.45 15.13 10.19
C ARG A 237 19.46 15.28 9.05
N SER A 238 19.59 14.27 8.20
CA SER A 238 20.44 14.31 7.01
C SER A 238 19.95 15.37 6.03
N CYS A 239 18.66 15.32 5.69
CA CYS A 239 18.03 16.16 4.67
C CYS A 239 18.18 17.65 4.98
N LYS A 240 18.03 18.09 6.25
CA LYS A 240 18.20 19.50 6.66
C LYS A 240 19.59 20.07 6.41
N SER A 241 20.60 19.22 6.20
CA SER A 241 21.94 19.66 5.78
C SER A 241 21.92 20.37 4.41
N CYS A 242 20.92 20.06 3.58
CA CYS A 242 20.74 20.66 2.25
C CYS A 242 19.36 21.32 2.07
N HIS A 243 18.29 20.68 2.55
CA HIS A 243 16.89 21.09 2.36
C HIS A 243 16.37 21.89 3.55
N ASN A 244 16.87 23.11 3.72
CA ASN A 244 16.41 24.06 4.74
C ASN A 244 16.05 25.43 4.10
N ASN A 245 15.59 26.40 4.90
CA ASN A 245 15.01 27.64 4.39
C ASN A 245 16.03 28.54 3.65
N ASP A 246 17.32 28.34 3.88
CA ASP A 246 18.41 28.87 3.06
C ASP A 246 19.50 27.80 2.95
N GLY A 247 19.14 26.70 2.28
CA GLY A 247 19.93 25.50 2.18
C GLY A 247 20.67 25.36 0.84
N TYR A 248 21.60 24.41 0.77
CA TYR A 248 22.24 24.06 -0.51
C TYR A 248 21.22 23.67 -1.59
N ALA A 249 20.18 22.93 -1.22
CA ALA A 249 19.14 22.50 -2.16
C ALA A 249 18.25 23.67 -2.59
N ALA A 250 18.03 23.79 -3.89
CA ALA A 250 17.18 24.80 -4.51
C ALA A 250 16.69 24.33 -5.87
N TYR A 251 15.53 24.83 -6.26
CA TYR A 251 14.99 24.65 -7.61
C TYR A 251 15.12 25.92 -8.45
N SER A 252 15.04 25.77 -9.77
CA SER A 252 15.09 26.90 -10.71
C SER A 252 13.73 27.58 -10.84
N ASP A 253 13.72 28.91 -10.74
CA ASP A 253 12.51 29.74 -10.94
C ASP A 253 12.94 31.11 -11.46
N ALA A 254 12.60 31.42 -12.71
CA ALA A 254 12.99 32.68 -13.35
C ALA A 254 12.34 33.91 -12.71
N SER A 255 11.25 33.74 -11.96
CA SER A 255 10.58 34.83 -11.24
C SER A 255 11.24 35.15 -9.89
N ALA A 256 12.09 34.25 -9.40
CA ALA A 256 12.78 34.42 -8.12
C ALA A 256 14.05 35.28 -8.25
N PRO A 257 14.39 36.10 -7.23
CA PRO A 257 15.66 36.80 -7.18
C PRO A 257 16.84 35.83 -7.32
N GLY A 258 17.68 36.02 -8.35
CA GLY A 258 18.81 35.13 -8.63
C GLY A 258 18.45 33.80 -9.32
N GLY A 259 17.20 33.64 -9.78
CA GLY A 259 16.76 32.49 -10.59
C GLY A 259 16.63 31.16 -9.82
N ARG A 260 16.78 31.17 -8.49
CA ARG A 260 16.79 29.97 -7.65
C ARG A 260 15.98 30.19 -6.37
N VAL A 261 15.16 29.22 -6.01
CA VAL A 261 14.35 29.23 -4.78
C VAL A 261 14.83 28.09 -3.86
N PRO A 262 15.07 28.34 -2.56
CA PRO A 262 15.37 27.28 -1.61
C PRO A 262 14.32 26.17 -1.63
N ASP A 263 14.78 24.95 -1.44
CA ASP A 263 13.97 23.75 -1.50
C ASP A 263 13.89 23.09 -0.11
N PRO A 264 13.06 23.64 0.79
CA PRO A 264 13.02 23.22 2.19
C PRO A 264 12.34 21.86 2.34
N ILE A 265 12.81 21.09 3.32
CA ILE A 265 12.33 19.72 3.58
C ILE A 265 10.82 19.63 3.79
N VAL A 266 10.22 20.61 4.46
CA VAL A 266 8.77 20.65 4.73
C VAL A 266 7.98 20.62 3.41
N ARG A 267 8.46 21.37 2.41
CA ARG A 267 7.85 21.39 1.07
C ARG A 267 7.99 20.06 0.35
N ARG A 268 9.18 19.47 0.40
CA ARG A 268 9.45 18.16 -0.22
C ARG A 268 8.59 17.06 0.36
N VAL A 269 8.68 16.88 1.68
CA VAL A 269 8.07 15.72 2.34
C VAL A 269 6.55 15.79 2.22
N HIS A 270 5.91 16.91 2.57
CA HIS A 270 4.46 17.00 2.44
C HIS A 270 4.00 16.95 0.99
N GLY A 271 4.66 17.70 0.08
CA GLY A 271 4.32 17.69 -1.34
C GLY A 271 4.32 16.26 -1.89
N VAL A 272 5.45 15.56 -1.79
CA VAL A 272 5.63 14.19 -2.31
C VAL A 272 4.56 13.22 -1.81
N HIS A 273 4.17 13.30 -0.54
CA HIS A 273 3.13 12.43 0.03
C HIS A 273 1.70 12.91 -0.25
N MET A 274 1.49 14.18 -0.59
CA MET A 274 0.20 14.64 -1.12
C MET A 274 0.00 14.17 -2.57
N GLY A 275 1.09 14.11 -3.35
CA GLY A 275 1.16 13.41 -4.63
C GLY A 275 0.05 13.80 -5.61
N GLU A 276 -0.73 12.81 -6.06
CA GLU A 276 -1.83 13.01 -7.05
C GLU A 276 -2.98 13.90 -6.56
N HIS A 277 -3.07 14.17 -5.26
CA HIS A 277 -4.12 15.00 -4.71
C HIS A 277 -3.80 16.50 -4.76
N LEU A 278 -2.58 16.87 -5.15
CA LEU A 278 -2.19 18.26 -5.41
C LEU A 278 -2.98 18.86 -6.58
N LYS A 279 -3.37 20.13 -6.44
CA LYS A 279 -4.19 20.84 -7.43
C LYS A 279 -3.35 21.71 -8.37
N LEU A 280 -2.26 22.26 -7.86
CA LEU A 280 -1.29 23.08 -8.58
C LEU A 280 0.14 22.67 -8.18
N PRO A 281 0.55 21.44 -8.54
CA PRO A 281 1.87 20.95 -8.20
C PRO A 281 2.95 21.84 -8.82
N PHE A 282 4.00 22.11 -8.05
CA PHE A 282 5.05 23.05 -8.43
C PHE A 282 6.25 22.34 -9.06
N ASN A 283 6.91 23.00 -10.02
CA ASN A 283 8.17 22.54 -10.61
C ASN A 283 8.12 21.11 -11.20
N ILE A 284 6.98 20.74 -11.79
CA ILE A 284 6.73 19.40 -12.35
C ILE A 284 6.97 19.30 -13.86
N ASP A 285 7.70 20.25 -14.43
CA ASP A 285 8.02 20.20 -15.85
C ASP A 285 8.75 18.88 -16.18
N PRO A 286 8.27 18.09 -17.16
CA PRO A 286 8.82 16.77 -17.47
C PRO A 286 10.20 16.81 -18.15
N GLU A 287 10.69 17.97 -18.57
CA GLU A 287 12.02 18.11 -19.16
C GLU A 287 12.98 18.81 -18.19
N VAL A 288 12.52 19.85 -17.48
CA VAL A 288 13.39 20.73 -16.70
C VAL A 288 13.03 20.84 -15.22
N GLY A 289 11.95 20.21 -14.77
CA GLY A 289 11.50 20.27 -13.37
C GLY A 289 12.38 19.43 -12.44
N ASP A 290 12.80 19.98 -11.30
CA ASP A 290 13.54 19.21 -10.25
C ASP A 290 12.64 18.18 -9.52
N PHE A 291 11.39 18.15 -9.93
CA PHE A 291 10.25 17.44 -9.39
C PHE A 291 9.44 16.89 -10.57
N ARG A 292 10.13 16.52 -11.64
CA ARG A 292 9.58 15.69 -12.69
C ARG A 292 9.06 14.38 -12.07
N ASP A 293 7.86 13.97 -12.47
CA ASP A 293 7.30 12.64 -12.20
C ASP A 293 7.17 12.26 -10.71
N TRP A 294 6.48 13.06 -9.87
CA TRP A 294 6.05 12.59 -8.53
C TRP A 294 4.60 12.91 -8.19
N THR A 295 3.90 13.67 -9.05
CA THR A 295 2.45 13.88 -8.91
C THR A 295 1.64 12.62 -9.10
N HIS A 296 2.27 11.53 -9.53
CA HIS A 296 1.64 10.22 -9.61
C HIS A 296 1.76 9.42 -8.30
N LEU A 297 2.55 9.88 -7.34
CA LEU A 297 2.75 9.14 -6.10
C LEU A 297 1.49 9.16 -5.24
N LEU A 298 1.26 8.04 -4.57
CA LEU A 298 0.14 7.82 -3.67
C LEU A 298 0.69 7.51 -2.28
N PHE A 299 0.26 8.26 -1.28
CA PHE A 299 0.55 7.90 0.10
C PHE A 299 -0.33 6.72 0.51
N PRO A 300 0.24 5.62 1.04
CA PRO A 300 -0.51 4.38 1.30
C PRO A 300 -1.54 4.50 2.43
N ALA A 301 -1.48 5.56 3.24
CA ALA A 301 -2.44 5.89 4.28
C ALA A 301 -3.11 7.25 3.99
N ASP A 302 -4.07 7.63 4.82
CA ASP A 302 -4.65 8.97 4.74
C ASP A 302 -3.61 10.05 5.12
N VAL A 303 -3.31 10.96 4.19
CA VAL A 303 -2.32 12.04 4.39
C VAL A 303 -2.70 13.00 5.52
N ARG A 304 -3.98 13.02 5.95
CA ARG A 304 -4.43 13.80 7.12
C ARG A 304 -3.98 13.19 8.44
N ASN A 305 -3.49 11.94 8.46
CA ASN A 305 -2.97 11.33 9.68
C ASN A 305 -1.56 11.87 10.02
N CYS A 306 -1.50 13.07 10.58
CA CYS A 306 -0.24 13.76 10.91
C CYS A 306 0.67 12.94 11.83
N THR A 307 0.08 12.16 12.76
CA THR A 307 0.82 11.33 13.74
C THR A 307 1.54 10.12 13.13
N LYS A 308 1.27 9.83 11.84
CA LYS A 308 2.03 8.88 11.05
C LYS A 308 3.50 9.30 10.93
N CYS A 309 3.78 10.61 10.93
CA CYS A 309 5.13 11.17 10.87
C CYS A 309 5.49 12.01 12.12
N HIS A 310 4.60 12.89 12.55
CA HIS A 310 4.88 13.82 13.65
C HIS A 310 4.90 13.12 15.00
N VAL A 311 5.91 13.44 15.82
CA VAL A 311 6.10 12.88 17.17
C VAL A 311 5.73 13.88 18.29
N ASP A 312 5.41 15.11 17.93
CA ASP A 312 4.94 16.16 18.85
C ASP A 312 3.79 16.95 18.24
N ASP A 313 3.35 18.00 18.93
CA ASP A 313 2.17 18.80 18.59
C ASP A 313 2.45 20.02 17.70
N ARG A 314 3.70 20.26 17.28
CA ARG A 314 4.04 21.47 16.49
C ARG A 314 3.32 21.55 15.14
N TRP A 315 2.88 20.43 14.58
CA TRP A 315 2.04 20.41 13.37
C TRP A 315 0.67 21.08 13.57
N LYS A 316 0.17 21.18 14.81
CA LYS A 316 -1.08 21.87 15.15
C LYS A 316 -0.86 23.17 15.94
N THR A 317 0.28 23.34 16.62
CA THR A 317 0.57 24.52 17.46
C THR A 317 1.58 25.50 16.87
N GLU A 318 2.26 25.18 15.77
CA GLU A 318 3.29 26.04 15.15
C GLU A 318 3.17 26.09 13.62
N ILE A 319 1.95 26.34 13.14
CA ILE A 319 1.61 26.32 11.71
C ILE A 319 2.19 27.51 10.94
N THR A 320 2.44 27.31 9.65
CA THR A 320 3.02 28.32 8.75
C THR A 320 2.39 28.26 7.37
N ARG A 321 2.37 29.37 6.64
CA ARG A 321 1.93 29.37 5.23
C ARG A 321 2.74 28.39 4.39
N LEU A 322 4.06 28.33 4.61
CA LEU A 322 4.93 27.39 3.90
C LEU A 322 4.48 25.95 4.10
N ALA A 323 4.21 25.53 5.34
CA ALA A 323 3.78 24.15 5.63
C ALA A 323 2.38 23.85 5.07
N CYS A 324 1.40 24.75 5.25
CA CYS A 324 0.02 24.50 4.81
C CYS A 324 -0.10 24.49 3.28
N ALA A 325 0.59 25.42 2.60
CA ALA A 325 0.56 25.53 1.13
C ALA A 325 1.29 24.39 0.41
N THR A 326 1.91 23.45 1.13
CA THR A 326 2.49 22.25 0.52
C THR A 326 1.43 21.27 0.06
N CYS A 327 0.39 21.04 0.86
CA CYS A 327 -0.75 20.18 0.54
C CYS A 327 -1.94 21.00 0.02
N HIS A 328 -2.17 22.20 0.59
CA HIS A 328 -3.17 23.15 0.12
C HIS A 328 -2.56 24.08 -0.94
N ASP A 329 -2.03 23.47 -1.99
CA ASP A 329 -1.16 24.10 -3.00
C ASP A 329 -1.86 25.08 -3.93
N ASN A 330 -3.19 25.03 -4.01
CA ASN A 330 -3.99 26.05 -4.70
C ASN A 330 -4.49 27.17 -3.77
N THR A 331 -4.07 27.24 -2.51
CA THR A 331 -4.50 28.30 -1.58
C THR A 331 -3.56 29.51 -1.62
N TRP A 332 -4.11 30.66 -1.97
CA TRP A 332 -3.40 31.93 -2.03
C TRP A 332 -3.57 32.75 -0.75
N PHE A 333 -2.48 32.93 0.00
CA PHE A 333 -2.46 33.71 1.25
C PHE A 333 -2.25 35.22 1.05
N GLY A 334 -2.15 35.70 -0.19
CA GLY A 334 -1.95 37.12 -0.49
C GLY A 334 -3.25 37.91 -0.64
N VAL A 335 -3.14 39.11 -1.23
CA VAL A 335 -4.30 39.97 -1.51
C VAL A 335 -5.21 39.29 -2.52
N LYS A 336 -6.52 39.22 -2.24
CA LYS A 336 -7.52 38.53 -3.08
C LYS A 336 -7.54 39.02 -4.54
N ALA A 337 -7.37 40.33 -4.75
CA ALA A 337 -7.32 40.91 -6.10
C ALA A 337 -6.09 40.45 -6.92
N GLN A 338 -5.08 39.86 -6.29
CA GLN A 338 -3.85 39.37 -6.89
C GLN A 338 -3.78 37.84 -6.92
N THR A 339 -4.91 37.15 -6.72
CA THR A 339 -4.94 35.68 -6.73
C THR A 339 -4.47 35.16 -8.09
N PRO A 340 -3.41 34.33 -8.15
CA PRO A 340 -2.94 33.76 -9.40
C PRO A 340 -4.01 32.89 -10.08
N ALA A 341 -3.91 32.74 -11.40
CA ALA A 341 -4.78 31.83 -12.14
C ALA A 341 -4.69 30.40 -11.59
N GLY A 342 -5.83 29.74 -11.39
CA GLY A 342 -5.92 28.40 -10.83
C GLY A 342 -5.90 28.31 -9.31
N MET A 343 -5.56 29.40 -8.60
CA MET A 343 -5.58 29.46 -7.14
C MET A 343 -6.88 30.05 -6.59
N GLU A 344 -7.16 29.74 -5.33
CA GLU A 344 -8.25 30.32 -4.55
C GLU A 344 -7.70 31.17 -3.41
N ALA A 345 -8.22 32.39 -3.25
CA ALA A 345 -7.83 33.24 -2.13
C ALA A 345 -8.23 32.60 -0.79
N HIS A 346 -7.29 32.58 0.16
CA HIS A 346 -7.52 32.10 1.51
C HIS A 346 -8.74 32.80 2.13
N ALA A 347 -9.71 32.01 2.60
CA ALA A 347 -11.02 32.51 3.05
C ALA A 347 -10.92 33.49 4.23
N GLY A 348 -9.92 33.32 5.10
CA GLY A 348 -9.63 34.23 6.21
C GLY A 348 -8.94 35.54 5.79
N GLY A 349 -8.83 35.81 4.49
CA GLY A 349 -8.16 36.97 3.94
C GLY A 349 -6.63 36.84 3.89
N ALA A 350 -5.99 37.91 3.43
CA ALA A 350 -4.55 37.97 3.20
C ALA A 350 -3.76 37.84 4.52
N GLN A 351 -2.76 36.96 4.53
CA GLN A 351 -1.85 36.71 5.64
C GLN A 351 -0.43 37.12 5.21
N ALA A 352 0.05 38.26 5.73
CA ALA A 352 1.41 38.75 5.44
C ALA A 352 2.50 37.97 6.21
N THR A 353 2.14 37.41 7.37
CA THR A 353 3.03 36.65 8.26
C THR A 353 2.29 35.42 8.80
N ASP A 354 3.02 34.51 9.45
CA ASP A 354 2.44 33.31 10.05
C ASP A 354 1.89 33.55 11.47
N ASN A 355 2.03 34.77 12.02
CA ASN A 355 1.71 35.05 13.43
C ASN A 355 0.23 34.97 13.77
N ASN A 356 -0.65 35.11 12.78
CA ASN A 356 -2.10 35.15 12.98
C ASN A 356 -2.77 33.81 12.66
N CYS A 357 -2.02 32.80 12.22
CA CYS A 357 -2.62 31.54 11.78
C CYS A 357 -3.38 30.85 12.92
N LEU A 358 -2.81 30.82 14.13
CA LEU A 358 -3.45 30.20 15.31
C LEU A 358 -4.62 31.02 15.87
N LEU A 359 -4.76 32.31 15.56
CA LEU A 359 -5.96 33.06 15.93
C LEU A 359 -7.24 32.40 15.35
N CYS A 360 -7.11 31.83 14.16
CA CYS A 360 -8.21 31.14 13.48
C CYS A 360 -8.11 29.62 13.58
N HIS A 361 -6.91 29.04 13.53
CA HIS A 361 -6.72 27.59 13.40
C HIS A 361 -6.19 26.89 14.67
N ASP A 362 -6.35 27.51 15.83
CA ASP A 362 -6.24 26.84 17.12
C ASP A 362 -7.50 26.03 17.45
N VAL A 363 -7.43 25.16 18.47
CA VAL A 363 -8.56 24.33 18.92
C VAL A 363 -9.78 25.17 19.32
N ASP A 364 -9.54 26.33 19.93
CA ASP A 364 -10.57 27.32 20.33
C ASP A 364 -10.57 28.55 19.40
N GLY A 365 -9.97 28.43 18.21
CA GLY A 365 -9.83 29.51 17.25
C GLY A 365 -11.15 29.95 16.59
N LEU A 366 -11.10 31.05 15.84
CA LEU A 366 -12.27 31.56 15.10
C LEU A 366 -12.67 30.69 13.89
N GLY A 367 -11.79 29.81 13.45
CA GLY A 367 -12.01 28.82 12.40
C GLY A 367 -11.82 27.41 12.95
N LYS A 368 -11.78 26.42 12.06
CA LYS A 368 -11.48 25.04 12.46
C LYS A 368 -10.02 24.88 12.85
N GLY A 369 -9.79 24.30 14.02
CA GLY A 369 -8.46 23.92 14.48
C GLY A 369 -7.83 22.87 13.56
N VAL A 370 -6.51 22.88 13.43
CA VAL A 370 -5.80 21.98 12.51
C VAL A 370 -6.05 20.51 12.83
N ALA A 371 -6.05 20.12 14.11
CA ALA A 371 -6.33 18.75 14.51
C ALA A 371 -7.77 18.31 14.20
N GLU A 372 -8.75 19.23 14.30
CA GLU A 372 -10.14 18.94 13.95
C GLU A 372 -10.29 18.77 12.43
N ALA A 373 -9.69 19.67 11.64
CA ALA A 373 -9.78 19.64 10.18
C ALA A 373 -9.09 18.41 9.56
N HIS A 374 -8.05 17.89 10.21
CA HIS A 374 -7.30 16.71 9.78
C HIS A 374 -7.68 15.45 10.57
N LEU A 375 -8.79 15.47 11.31
CA LEU A 375 -9.28 14.28 11.99
C LEU A 375 -9.61 13.21 10.96
N VAL A 376 -8.94 12.07 11.07
CA VAL A 376 -9.31 10.83 10.37
C VAL A 376 -10.22 10.06 11.31
N PRO A 377 -11.56 10.13 11.15
CA PRO A 377 -12.46 9.44 12.05
C PRO A 377 -12.21 7.93 11.95
N PRO A 378 -12.40 7.17 13.05
CA PRO A 378 -12.32 5.73 12.97
C PRO A 378 -13.34 5.22 11.93
N PRO A 379 -12.99 4.17 11.18
CA PRO A 379 -13.89 3.62 10.18
C PRO A 379 -15.24 3.27 10.80
N GLN A 380 -16.32 3.75 10.19
CA GLN A 380 -17.69 3.51 10.68
C GLN A 380 -18.14 2.12 10.24
N ILE A 381 -17.80 1.12 11.05
CA ILE A 381 -18.10 -0.30 10.83
C ILE A 381 -18.74 -0.89 12.08
N ASP A 382 -19.90 -1.51 11.91
CA ASP A 382 -20.57 -2.24 12.98
C ASP A 382 -19.86 -3.55 13.29
N VAL A 383 -20.04 -4.05 14.51
CA VAL A 383 -19.49 -5.33 14.94
C VAL A 383 -20.49 -6.45 14.69
N VAL A 384 -20.00 -7.60 14.25
CA VAL A 384 -20.72 -8.87 14.31
C VAL A 384 -19.97 -9.79 15.27
N ASP A 385 -20.60 -10.15 16.38
CA ASP A 385 -20.05 -11.21 17.23
C ASP A 385 -20.18 -12.53 16.48
N VAL A 386 -19.06 -13.25 16.35
CA VAL A 386 -19.02 -14.58 15.74
C VAL A 386 -18.53 -15.57 16.79
N ALA A 387 -19.31 -16.63 17.01
CA ALA A 387 -18.95 -17.73 17.89
C ALA A 387 -19.12 -19.07 17.18
N LEU A 388 -18.42 -20.09 17.67
CA LEU A 388 -18.46 -21.45 17.13
C LEU A 388 -18.66 -22.43 18.29
N THR A 389 -19.46 -23.48 18.09
CA THR A 389 -19.58 -24.57 19.09
C THR A 389 -18.23 -25.20 19.36
N PRO A 390 -17.72 -25.28 20.61
CA PRO A 390 -16.38 -25.77 20.89
C PRO A 390 -16.11 -27.19 20.35
N PRO A 391 -14.87 -27.51 19.92
CA PRO A 391 -14.50 -28.85 19.50
C PRO A 391 -14.62 -29.84 20.66
N ALA A 392 -15.00 -31.08 20.37
CA ALA A 392 -15.22 -32.10 21.40
C ALA A 392 -13.95 -32.40 22.22
N ASN A 393 -12.77 -32.27 21.61
CA ASN A 393 -11.47 -32.46 22.28
C ASN A 393 -10.91 -31.18 22.93
N GLY A 394 -11.61 -30.04 22.82
CA GLY A 394 -11.23 -28.76 23.42
C GLY A 394 -10.15 -27.94 22.69
N THR A 395 -9.56 -28.43 21.59
CA THR A 395 -8.45 -27.74 20.89
C THR A 395 -8.64 -27.57 19.39
N HIS A 396 -9.17 -28.57 18.69
CA HIS A 396 -9.35 -28.54 17.23
C HIS A 396 -10.45 -29.51 16.80
N TYR A 397 -11.13 -29.24 15.68
CA TYR A 397 -12.15 -30.16 15.16
C TYR A 397 -11.51 -31.33 14.43
N VAL A 398 -12.13 -32.50 14.54
CA VAL A 398 -11.76 -33.71 13.81
C VAL A 398 -12.95 -34.27 13.02
N ALA A 399 -12.68 -35.20 12.09
CA ALA A 399 -13.69 -35.82 11.26
C ALA A 399 -14.90 -36.33 12.06
N GLY A 400 -16.11 -36.04 11.58
CA GLY A 400 -17.38 -36.31 12.24
C GLY A 400 -17.97 -35.10 12.96
N GLU A 401 -17.17 -34.08 13.26
CA GLU A 401 -17.66 -32.85 13.89
C GLU A 401 -18.27 -31.89 12.86
N LYS A 402 -19.44 -31.33 13.22
CA LYS A 402 -20.21 -30.36 12.43
C LYS A 402 -20.47 -29.11 13.26
N PRO A 403 -19.54 -28.14 13.28
CA PRO A 403 -19.67 -26.99 14.18
C PRO A 403 -20.84 -26.08 13.78
N VAL A 404 -21.44 -25.41 14.77
CA VAL A 404 -22.49 -24.40 14.52
C VAL A 404 -21.91 -23.01 14.75
N VAL A 405 -21.98 -22.17 13.72
CA VAL A 405 -21.66 -20.74 13.80
C VAL A 405 -22.83 -20.01 14.42
N THR A 406 -22.58 -19.11 15.37
CA THR A 406 -23.58 -18.21 15.96
C THR A 406 -23.15 -16.77 15.72
N LEU A 407 -24.06 -15.95 15.20
CA LEU A 407 -23.85 -14.58 14.79
C LEU A 407 -24.78 -13.63 15.54
N VAL A 408 -24.24 -12.56 16.11
CA VAL A 408 -25.02 -11.47 16.69
C VAL A 408 -24.58 -10.15 16.06
N PHE A 409 -25.44 -9.59 15.22
CA PHE A 409 -25.23 -8.29 14.59
C PHE A 409 -25.44 -7.19 15.63
N LYS A 410 -24.53 -6.22 15.66
CA LYS A 410 -24.57 -5.09 16.59
C LYS A 410 -24.90 -3.79 15.87
N ASP A 411 -25.46 -2.86 16.61
CA ASP A 411 -25.67 -1.47 16.22
C ASP A 411 -24.37 -0.65 16.32
N ASP A 412 -24.42 0.61 15.89
CA ASP A 412 -23.28 1.54 15.89
C ASP A 412 -22.68 1.74 17.32
N ALA A 413 -23.45 1.42 18.38
CA ALA A 413 -23.03 1.51 19.77
C ALA A 413 -22.48 0.18 20.33
N GLY A 414 -22.35 -0.85 19.49
CA GLY A 414 -21.85 -2.17 19.87
C GLY A 414 -22.87 -3.04 20.60
N LYS A 415 -24.15 -2.66 20.62
CA LYS A 415 -25.23 -3.44 21.25
C LYS A 415 -25.93 -4.31 20.22
N SER A 416 -26.44 -5.48 20.62
CA SER A 416 -27.27 -6.31 19.73
C SER A 416 -28.43 -5.51 19.13
N ILE A 417 -28.68 -5.71 17.84
CA ILE A 417 -29.84 -5.14 17.12
C ILE A 417 -31.19 -5.68 17.63
N GLY A 418 -31.17 -6.57 18.62
CA GLY A 418 -32.34 -7.25 19.13
C GLY A 418 -32.71 -8.40 18.19
N ASP A 419 -33.86 -8.28 17.53
CA ASP A 419 -34.46 -9.36 16.74
C ASP A 419 -33.73 -9.60 15.41
N HIS A 420 -33.08 -10.77 15.24
CA HIS A 420 -32.36 -11.10 14.01
C HIS A 420 -33.27 -11.66 12.90
N ASN A 421 -34.58 -11.84 13.16
CA ASN A 421 -35.55 -12.11 12.09
C ASN A 421 -35.70 -10.93 11.12
N VAL A 422 -35.26 -9.73 11.52
CA VAL A 422 -35.26 -8.54 10.67
C VAL A 422 -34.16 -8.55 9.60
N VAL A 423 -33.21 -9.50 9.66
CA VAL A 423 -32.15 -9.66 8.65
C VAL A 423 -32.73 -10.28 7.37
N THR A 424 -33.33 -9.42 6.56
CA THR A 424 -34.06 -9.76 5.32
C THR A 424 -33.55 -8.96 4.13
N THR A 425 -33.91 -9.37 2.91
CA THR A 425 -33.59 -8.61 1.68
C THR A 425 -34.18 -7.20 1.65
N ALA A 426 -35.21 -6.92 2.46
CA ALA A 426 -35.81 -5.60 2.59
C ALA A 426 -35.02 -4.65 3.50
N ASN A 427 -34.36 -5.20 4.53
CA ASN A 427 -33.64 -4.42 5.55
C ASN A 427 -32.12 -4.45 5.35
N PHE A 428 -31.60 -5.46 4.64
CA PHE A 428 -30.18 -5.63 4.35
C PHE A 428 -29.98 -5.93 2.87
N SER A 429 -29.18 -5.10 2.21
CA SER A 429 -28.81 -5.31 0.81
C SER A 429 -27.86 -6.49 0.64
N THR A 430 -27.10 -6.84 1.68
CA THR A 430 -26.26 -8.04 1.79
C THR A 430 -26.18 -8.49 3.25
N ALA A 431 -26.15 -9.79 3.49
CA ALA A 431 -25.65 -10.39 4.73
C ALA A 431 -25.06 -11.74 4.35
N SER A 432 -23.73 -11.89 4.48
CA SER A 432 -23.02 -13.01 3.90
C SER A 432 -22.04 -13.64 4.87
N LEU A 433 -21.99 -14.98 4.85
CA LEU A 433 -21.06 -15.81 5.62
C LEU A 433 -20.11 -16.52 4.66
N PHE A 434 -18.82 -16.51 4.99
CA PHE A 434 -17.76 -17.21 4.28
C PHE A 434 -17.02 -18.09 5.28
N VAL A 435 -16.73 -19.32 4.87
CA VAL A 435 -15.87 -20.24 5.62
C VAL A 435 -14.82 -20.78 4.67
N TYR A 436 -13.56 -20.68 5.09
CA TYR A 436 -12.44 -20.88 4.19
C TYR A 436 -11.20 -21.42 4.92
N GLY A 437 -10.36 -22.15 4.20
CA GLY A 437 -9.08 -22.63 4.69
C GLY A 437 -8.56 -23.86 3.95
N PRO A 438 -7.42 -24.44 4.38
CA PRO A 438 -6.56 -23.93 5.45
C PRO A 438 -5.87 -22.61 5.05
N ARG A 439 -5.26 -21.89 5.99
CA ARG A 439 -4.69 -20.55 5.78
C ARG A 439 -3.58 -20.56 4.72
N SER A 440 -2.78 -21.62 4.63
CA SER A 440 -1.70 -21.78 3.64
C SER A 440 -2.20 -21.95 2.20
N ARG A 441 -3.35 -22.61 2.01
CA ARG A 441 -3.98 -22.87 0.71
C ARG A 441 -5.48 -22.71 0.84
N THR A 442 -5.87 -21.46 0.94
CA THR A 442 -7.26 -21.12 1.24
C THR A 442 -8.17 -21.49 0.10
N LEU A 443 -9.18 -22.30 0.42
CA LEU A 443 -10.31 -22.60 -0.43
C LEU A 443 -11.60 -22.41 0.38
N PRO A 444 -12.72 -22.08 -0.27
CA PRO A 444 -14.03 -22.11 0.35
C PRO A 444 -14.42 -23.53 0.78
N VAL A 445 -14.92 -23.68 2.01
CA VAL A 445 -15.23 -25.00 2.58
C VAL A 445 -16.44 -24.93 3.51
N LEU A 446 -16.96 -26.09 3.91
CA LEU A 446 -17.89 -26.27 5.03
C LEU A 446 -19.28 -25.61 4.92
N THR A 447 -19.62 -24.99 3.80
CA THR A 447 -20.92 -24.37 3.58
C THR A 447 -21.63 -24.91 2.34
N SER A 448 -22.95 -24.75 2.29
CA SER A 448 -23.76 -25.15 1.13
C SER A 448 -23.27 -24.51 -0.16
N THR A 449 -22.96 -23.20 -0.16
CA THR A 449 -22.44 -22.51 -1.35
C THR A 449 -21.04 -23.01 -1.75
N ALA A 450 -20.14 -23.28 -0.80
CA ALA A 450 -18.84 -23.85 -1.10
C ALA A 450 -18.95 -25.25 -1.73
N LYS A 451 -19.88 -26.08 -1.24
CA LYS A 451 -20.12 -27.44 -1.73
C LYS A 451 -20.85 -27.51 -3.07
N LEU A 452 -21.91 -26.70 -3.23
CA LEU A 452 -22.81 -26.76 -4.38
C LEU A 452 -22.39 -25.78 -5.50
N GLY A 453 -21.61 -24.75 -5.18
CA GLY A 453 -21.13 -23.76 -6.14
C GLY A 453 -22.25 -23.19 -7.00
N VAL A 454 -22.08 -23.28 -8.32
CA VAL A 454 -23.02 -22.78 -9.34
C VAL A 454 -24.41 -23.41 -9.25
N ASP A 455 -24.56 -24.60 -8.65
CA ASP A 455 -25.87 -25.26 -8.48
C ASP A 455 -26.79 -24.50 -7.51
N THR A 456 -26.26 -23.52 -6.80
CA THR A 456 -27.06 -22.57 -6.00
C THR A 456 -27.60 -21.39 -6.81
N LYS A 457 -27.13 -21.19 -8.05
CA LYS A 457 -27.39 -19.98 -8.86
C LYS A 457 -28.17 -20.28 -10.14
N ARG A 458 -28.74 -19.21 -10.70
CA ARG A 458 -29.56 -19.18 -11.91
C ARG A 458 -28.97 -18.12 -12.84
N ALA A 459 -29.09 -18.32 -14.15
CA ALA A 459 -28.76 -17.26 -15.10
C ALA A 459 -29.80 -16.14 -14.97
N SER A 460 -29.34 -14.89 -15.01
CA SER A 460 -30.20 -13.73 -14.89
C SER A 460 -29.64 -12.56 -15.70
N VAL A 461 -30.49 -11.86 -16.44
CA VAL A 461 -30.11 -10.64 -17.18
C VAL A 461 -31.22 -9.60 -17.07
N THR A 462 -30.85 -8.34 -16.90
CA THR A 462 -31.79 -7.21 -16.84
C THR A 462 -31.45 -6.18 -17.89
N CYS A 463 -32.43 -5.75 -18.68
CA CYS A 463 -32.22 -4.72 -19.70
C CYS A 463 -31.69 -3.43 -19.06
N SER A 464 -30.71 -2.75 -19.67
CA SER A 464 -30.07 -1.57 -19.05
C SER A 464 -30.84 -0.27 -19.20
N LEU A 465 -31.70 -0.15 -20.22
CA LEU A 465 -32.46 1.07 -20.51
C LEU A 465 -33.88 0.99 -19.93
N ASN A 466 -34.36 2.11 -19.39
CA ASN A 466 -35.72 2.25 -18.87
C ASN A 466 -36.73 2.39 -20.02
N GLY A 467 -37.90 1.79 -19.86
CA GLY A 467 -39.03 1.94 -20.78
C GLY A 467 -39.95 3.12 -20.43
N PRO A 468 -41.04 3.28 -21.19
CA PRO A 468 -41.48 2.44 -22.30
C PRO A 468 -40.64 2.62 -23.58
N TRP A 469 -40.66 1.66 -24.50
CA TRP A 469 -39.79 1.63 -25.68
C TRP A 469 -40.58 1.58 -27.00
N ASP A 470 -40.05 2.19 -28.06
CA ASP A 470 -40.61 2.12 -29.42
C ASP A 470 -40.20 0.80 -30.12
N ILE A 471 -40.81 -0.29 -29.66
CA ILE A 471 -40.48 -1.66 -30.07
C ILE A 471 -41.70 -2.50 -30.46
N ASN A 472 -42.87 -1.88 -30.61
CA ASN A 472 -44.08 -2.62 -30.96
C ASN A 472 -43.97 -3.25 -32.36
N GLY A 473 -44.29 -4.55 -32.48
CA GLY A 473 -44.15 -5.34 -33.70
C GLY A 473 -42.71 -5.76 -34.03
N LYS A 474 -41.71 -5.35 -33.24
CA LYS A 474 -40.30 -5.72 -33.46
C LYS A 474 -39.99 -7.08 -32.89
N THR A 475 -38.97 -7.74 -33.43
CA THR A 475 -38.55 -9.08 -33.00
C THR A 475 -37.40 -9.01 -32.00
N PHE A 476 -37.55 -9.72 -30.89
CA PHE A 476 -36.49 -10.03 -29.95
C PHE A 476 -36.02 -11.46 -30.15
N LYS A 477 -34.71 -11.65 -30.37
CA LYS A 477 -34.13 -12.96 -30.62
C LYS A 477 -33.37 -13.44 -29.39
N ILE A 478 -33.76 -14.61 -28.88
CA ILE A 478 -33.27 -15.16 -27.61
C ILE A 478 -33.21 -16.69 -27.66
N ALA A 479 -32.19 -17.29 -27.04
CA ALA A 479 -32.21 -18.70 -26.65
C ALA A 479 -32.13 -18.83 -25.13
N ILE A 480 -32.65 -19.95 -24.61
CA ILE A 480 -32.68 -20.26 -23.19
C ILE A 480 -32.05 -21.64 -23.00
N ASN A 481 -31.11 -21.75 -22.07
CA ASN A 481 -30.46 -23.02 -21.70
C ASN A 481 -29.93 -23.80 -22.92
N GLY A 482 -29.44 -23.10 -23.96
CA GLY A 482 -28.88 -23.73 -25.15
C GLY A 482 -29.86 -24.24 -26.19
N THR A 483 -31.13 -23.81 -26.16
CA THR A 483 -32.06 -24.06 -27.27
C THR A 483 -31.62 -23.38 -28.57
N ALA A 484 -32.20 -23.79 -29.70
CA ALA A 484 -32.15 -22.99 -30.92
C ALA A 484 -32.79 -21.60 -30.67
N PRO A 485 -32.23 -20.51 -31.24
CA PRO A 485 -32.76 -19.15 -31.05
C PRO A 485 -34.22 -19.04 -31.47
N GLN A 486 -35.04 -18.43 -30.62
CA GLN A 486 -36.43 -18.09 -30.88
C GLN A 486 -36.56 -16.62 -31.25
N ASN A 487 -37.42 -16.33 -32.23
CA ASN A 487 -37.81 -14.98 -32.61
C ASN A 487 -39.15 -14.65 -31.95
N ILE A 488 -39.16 -13.72 -31.01
CA ILE A 488 -40.34 -13.32 -30.25
C ILE A 488 -40.78 -11.93 -30.72
N THR A 489 -41.96 -11.81 -31.31
CA THR A 489 -42.54 -10.51 -31.66
C THR A 489 -43.04 -9.82 -30.40
N ILE A 490 -42.57 -8.61 -30.15
CA ILE A 490 -43.02 -7.79 -29.02
C ILE A 490 -44.35 -7.12 -29.39
N VAL A 491 -45.37 -7.32 -28.56
CA VAL A 491 -46.71 -6.76 -28.77
C VAL A 491 -47.05 -5.79 -27.64
N GLY A 492 -47.36 -4.55 -28.01
CA GLY A 492 -47.91 -3.54 -27.10
C GLY A 492 -49.27 -3.03 -27.59
N ALA A 493 -50.08 -2.49 -26.67
CA ALA A 493 -51.37 -1.88 -26.98
C ALA A 493 -51.24 -0.56 -27.77
N ASN A 494 -50.09 0.12 -27.64
CA ASN A 494 -49.77 1.39 -28.29
C ASN A 494 -48.41 1.32 -29.03
N SER A 495 -47.96 2.41 -29.64
CA SER A 495 -46.64 2.50 -30.27
C SER A 495 -45.48 2.28 -29.28
N LEU A 496 -45.60 2.84 -28.07
CA LEU A 496 -44.65 2.60 -26.98
C LEU A 496 -45.09 1.41 -26.13
N VAL A 497 -44.18 0.45 -25.95
CA VAL A 497 -44.41 -0.80 -25.21
C VAL A 497 -43.87 -0.67 -23.78
N THR A 498 -44.70 -1.02 -22.80
CA THR A 498 -44.35 -1.02 -21.37
C THR A 498 -43.58 -2.27 -20.94
N ALA A 499 -42.92 -2.23 -19.78
CA ALA A 499 -42.22 -3.39 -19.22
C ALA A 499 -43.14 -4.60 -19.01
N ALA A 500 -44.38 -4.39 -18.59
CA ALA A 500 -45.37 -5.46 -18.40
C ALA A 500 -45.79 -6.14 -19.71
N GLU A 501 -45.95 -5.38 -20.79
CA GLU A 501 -46.28 -5.91 -22.12
C GLU A 501 -45.11 -6.70 -22.73
N VAL A 502 -43.86 -6.22 -22.53
CA VAL A 502 -42.67 -6.98 -22.90
C VAL A 502 -42.61 -8.30 -22.12
N VAL A 503 -42.79 -8.26 -20.80
CA VAL A 503 -42.82 -9.48 -19.95
C VAL A 503 -43.86 -10.47 -20.47
N THR A 504 -45.05 -10.01 -20.85
CA THR A 504 -46.12 -10.86 -21.39
C THR A 504 -45.71 -11.53 -22.71
N SER A 505 -45.14 -10.74 -23.63
CA SER A 505 -44.66 -11.22 -24.92
C SER A 505 -43.56 -12.28 -24.74
N LEU A 506 -42.58 -12.03 -23.86
CA LEU A 506 -41.49 -12.95 -23.58
C LEU A 506 -41.99 -14.25 -22.94
N ASN A 507 -42.78 -14.17 -21.87
CA ASN A 507 -43.22 -15.33 -21.09
C ASN A 507 -44.10 -16.31 -21.87
N SER A 508 -44.74 -15.85 -22.96
CA SER A 508 -45.49 -16.71 -23.87
C SER A 508 -44.62 -17.77 -24.59
N VAL A 509 -43.30 -17.53 -24.66
CA VAL A 509 -42.34 -18.41 -25.33
C VAL A 509 -41.32 -18.99 -24.35
N ILE A 510 -40.60 -18.13 -23.62
CA ILE A 510 -39.38 -18.52 -22.90
C ILE A 510 -39.60 -19.51 -21.74
N THR A 511 -40.83 -19.60 -21.22
CA THR A 511 -41.18 -20.47 -20.09
C THR A 511 -41.13 -21.96 -20.43
N THR A 512 -41.25 -22.32 -21.71
CA THR A 512 -41.33 -23.71 -22.17
C THR A 512 -40.01 -24.24 -22.77
N LEU A 513 -38.99 -23.39 -22.89
CA LEU A 513 -37.74 -23.70 -23.59
C LEU A 513 -36.72 -24.40 -22.68
N ASN A 514 -36.41 -25.67 -22.94
CA ASN A 514 -35.37 -26.47 -22.24
C ASN A 514 -35.18 -26.14 -20.75
N GLY A 515 -36.20 -26.41 -19.93
CA GLY A 515 -36.21 -26.08 -18.50
C GLY A 515 -36.72 -24.67 -18.18
N GLY A 516 -36.74 -23.78 -19.16
CA GLY A 516 -37.46 -22.50 -19.18
C GLY A 516 -36.70 -21.32 -18.57
N ALA A 517 -37.23 -20.12 -18.80
CA ALA A 517 -36.90 -18.88 -18.13
C ALA A 517 -38.18 -18.08 -17.86
N ILE A 518 -38.11 -17.10 -16.96
CA ILE A 518 -39.21 -16.20 -16.65
C ILE A 518 -38.75 -14.76 -16.72
N ALA A 519 -39.54 -13.93 -17.41
CA ALA A 519 -39.41 -12.49 -17.44
C ALA A 519 -40.25 -11.87 -16.33
N SER A 520 -39.72 -10.83 -15.68
CA SER A 520 -40.38 -10.08 -14.62
C SER A 520 -40.02 -8.59 -14.69
N VAL A 521 -40.83 -7.74 -14.05
CA VAL A 521 -40.57 -6.30 -13.96
C VAL A 521 -39.68 -6.04 -12.74
N ALA A 522 -38.46 -5.54 -12.95
CA ALA A 522 -37.47 -5.37 -11.88
C ALA A 522 -37.56 -4.02 -11.13
N SER A 523 -38.00 -2.96 -11.80
CA SER A 523 -38.02 -1.59 -11.23
C SER A 523 -39.13 -0.71 -11.84
N SER A 524 -40.32 -1.28 -12.06
CA SER A 524 -41.47 -0.74 -12.83
C SER A 524 -41.21 -0.37 -14.31
N THR A 525 -39.97 -0.07 -14.69
CA THR A 525 -39.57 0.38 -16.03
C THR A 525 -38.56 -0.53 -16.73
N ARG A 526 -38.06 -1.58 -16.07
CA ARG A 526 -37.06 -2.52 -16.59
C ARG A 526 -37.55 -3.96 -16.53
N VAL A 527 -37.09 -4.77 -17.47
CA VAL A 527 -37.40 -6.20 -17.58
C VAL A 527 -36.16 -7.01 -17.17
N ASN A 528 -36.36 -7.98 -16.28
CA ASN A 528 -35.39 -9.00 -15.93
C ASN A 528 -35.85 -10.35 -16.50
N ILE A 529 -34.92 -11.15 -17.02
CA ILE A 529 -35.12 -12.54 -17.43
C ILE A 529 -34.26 -13.43 -16.53
N LYS A 530 -34.83 -14.49 -15.98
CA LYS A 530 -34.15 -15.42 -15.09
C LYS A 530 -34.45 -16.88 -15.46
N SER A 531 -33.44 -17.74 -15.56
CA SER A 531 -33.61 -19.17 -15.91
C SER A 531 -34.46 -19.88 -14.86
N LEU A 532 -35.33 -20.81 -15.20
CA LEU A 532 -36.11 -21.58 -14.21
C LEU A 532 -35.33 -22.78 -13.63
N ILE A 533 -34.14 -23.07 -14.18
CA ILE A 533 -33.19 -24.05 -13.67
C ILE A 533 -31.99 -23.37 -13.01
N ARG A 534 -31.30 -24.14 -12.16
CA ARG A 534 -30.03 -23.78 -11.52
C ARG A 534 -28.85 -24.55 -12.14
N GLY A 535 -27.62 -24.15 -11.79
CA GLY A 535 -26.41 -24.88 -12.15
C GLY A 535 -25.84 -24.52 -13.51
N ALA A 536 -24.79 -25.23 -13.91
CA ALA A 536 -24.00 -24.91 -15.11
C ALA A 536 -24.79 -24.91 -16.44
N ALA A 537 -25.93 -25.61 -16.49
CA ALA A 537 -26.81 -25.62 -17.66
C ALA A 537 -27.69 -24.36 -17.79
N ALA A 538 -27.83 -23.59 -16.70
CA ALA A 538 -28.61 -22.36 -16.68
C ALA A 538 -27.90 -21.27 -17.50
N ARG A 539 -28.49 -20.87 -18.63
CA ARG A 539 -27.98 -19.78 -19.46
C ARG A 539 -29.07 -19.07 -20.25
N ILE A 540 -28.83 -17.80 -20.59
CA ILE A 540 -29.71 -16.93 -21.37
C ILE A 540 -28.88 -16.33 -22.49
N GLU A 541 -29.25 -16.57 -23.74
CA GLU A 541 -28.49 -16.14 -24.91
C GLU A 541 -29.22 -15.03 -25.64
N ILE A 542 -28.66 -13.82 -25.58
CA ILE A 542 -29.21 -12.62 -26.19
C ILE A 542 -28.53 -12.36 -27.53
N TYR A 543 -29.33 -12.27 -28.60
CA TYR A 543 -28.84 -11.98 -29.94
C TYR A 543 -29.02 -10.49 -30.26
N SER A 544 -28.18 -9.97 -31.14
CA SER A 544 -28.26 -8.60 -31.64
C SER A 544 -29.54 -8.39 -32.45
N GLY A 545 -30.16 -7.22 -32.29
CA GLY A 545 -31.43 -6.89 -32.94
C GLY A 545 -32.01 -5.57 -32.43
N GLU A 546 -33.09 -5.10 -33.04
CA GLU A 546 -33.67 -3.79 -32.70
C GLU A 546 -34.14 -3.71 -31.25
N VAL A 547 -34.80 -4.75 -30.74
CA VAL A 547 -35.25 -4.81 -29.34
C VAL A 547 -34.06 -4.87 -28.37
N THR A 548 -33.04 -5.65 -28.71
CA THR A 548 -31.78 -5.77 -27.96
C THR A 548 -31.11 -4.41 -27.77
N THR A 549 -31.02 -3.63 -28.84
CA THR A 549 -30.44 -2.28 -28.83
C THR A 549 -31.34 -1.29 -28.09
N ALA A 550 -32.65 -1.27 -28.38
CA ALA A 550 -33.58 -0.30 -27.80
C ALA A 550 -33.75 -0.43 -26.29
N MET A 551 -33.63 -1.66 -25.76
CA MET A 551 -33.72 -1.93 -24.32
C MET A 551 -32.34 -2.04 -23.65
N GLY A 552 -31.25 -2.05 -24.43
CA GLY A 552 -29.88 -2.19 -23.93
C GLY A 552 -29.66 -3.53 -23.22
N TRP A 553 -30.05 -4.64 -23.84
CA TRP A 553 -29.84 -5.98 -23.30
C TRP A 553 -28.37 -6.44 -23.37
N LYS A 554 -27.61 -5.92 -24.35
CA LYS A 554 -26.15 -6.08 -24.45
C LYS A 554 -25.49 -4.79 -23.99
N ALA A 555 -24.38 -4.89 -23.25
CA ALA A 555 -23.61 -3.71 -22.88
C ALA A 555 -23.02 -3.02 -24.12
N LYS A 556 -22.80 -1.71 -24.03
CA LYS A 556 -22.18 -0.93 -25.12
C LYS A 556 -20.79 -1.50 -25.44
N GLY A 557 -20.56 -1.84 -26.71
CA GLY A 557 -19.27 -2.39 -27.19
C GLY A 557 -19.21 -3.92 -27.27
N VAL A 558 -20.22 -4.65 -26.79
CA VAL A 558 -20.24 -6.12 -26.89
C VAL A 558 -20.59 -6.58 -28.30
N VAL A 559 -19.61 -7.22 -28.96
CA VAL A 559 -19.74 -7.77 -30.32
C VAL A 559 -20.01 -9.29 -30.36
N LEU A 560 -19.93 -9.98 -29.22
CA LEU A 560 -20.19 -11.42 -29.10
C LEU A 560 -21.61 -11.77 -29.53
N GLU A 561 -21.80 -12.85 -30.29
CA GLU A 561 -23.10 -13.26 -30.80
C GLU A 561 -23.28 -14.80 -30.73
N PRO A 562 -24.20 -15.30 -29.89
CA PRO A 562 -24.97 -14.57 -28.89
C PRO A 562 -24.10 -14.02 -27.76
N ASP A 563 -24.62 -13.02 -27.05
CA ASP A 563 -24.15 -12.68 -25.71
C ASP A 563 -24.80 -13.64 -24.71
N VAL A 564 -23.98 -14.45 -24.04
CA VAL A 564 -24.45 -15.59 -23.23
C VAL A 564 -24.34 -15.24 -21.76
N PHE A 565 -25.46 -15.08 -21.05
CA PHE A 565 -25.55 -14.93 -19.59
C PHE A 565 -25.66 -16.30 -18.93
N VAL A 566 -24.92 -16.59 -17.85
CA VAL A 566 -24.87 -17.93 -17.22
C VAL A 566 -25.11 -17.81 -15.73
N ALA A 567 -25.52 -18.91 -15.07
CA ALA A 567 -25.41 -18.97 -13.62
C ALA A 567 -23.92 -18.89 -13.22
N ALA A 568 -23.57 -17.99 -12.29
CA ALA A 568 -22.19 -17.82 -11.86
C ALA A 568 -22.10 -17.55 -10.35
N VAL A 569 -21.02 -18.04 -9.73
CA VAL A 569 -20.63 -17.77 -8.34
C VAL A 569 -19.20 -17.28 -8.36
N SER A 570 -18.97 -15.97 -8.31
CA SER A 570 -17.59 -15.46 -8.23
C SER A 570 -16.98 -15.70 -6.85
N THR A 571 -17.76 -15.52 -5.79
CA THR A 571 -17.32 -15.81 -4.41
C THR A 571 -18.41 -16.61 -3.71
N PRO A 572 -18.08 -17.73 -3.04
CA PRO A 572 -19.08 -18.62 -2.46
C PRO A 572 -19.56 -18.17 -1.07
N GLY A 573 -20.02 -16.92 -0.98
CA GLY A 573 -20.70 -16.42 0.21
C GLY A 573 -22.09 -17.03 0.37
N ASN A 574 -22.43 -17.48 1.57
CA ASN A 574 -23.77 -17.94 1.92
C ASN A 574 -24.64 -16.74 2.28
N ASP A 575 -25.81 -16.63 1.66
CA ASP A 575 -26.77 -15.56 1.98
C ASP A 575 -27.45 -15.87 3.32
N LEU A 576 -27.24 -14.98 4.28
CA LEU A 576 -27.82 -15.05 5.62
C LEU A 576 -29.21 -14.42 5.67
N ARG A 577 -29.82 -14.01 4.55
CA ARG A 577 -31.20 -13.50 4.50
C ARG A 577 -32.16 -14.57 3.97
N PRO A 578 -33.42 -14.62 4.43
CA PRO A 578 -34.41 -15.51 3.85
C PRO A 578 -34.70 -15.04 2.41
N ILE A 579 -34.56 -15.95 1.45
CA ILE A 579 -34.89 -15.67 0.06
C ILE A 579 -36.32 -16.16 -0.18
N THR A 580 -37.28 -15.23 -0.18
CA THR A 580 -38.72 -15.56 -0.20
C THR A 580 -39.46 -15.05 -1.43
N ALA A 581 -38.79 -14.36 -2.34
CA ALA A 581 -39.45 -13.74 -3.50
C ALA A 581 -39.68 -14.73 -4.65
N ASP A 582 -38.73 -15.63 -4.90
CA ASP A 582 -38.82 -16.65 -5.95
C ASP A 582 -38.44 -18.02 -5.34
N PRO A 583 -39.37 -19.00 -5.31
CA PRO A 583 -39.12 -20.31 -4.70
C PRO A 583 -38.02 -21.14 -5.40
N LEU A 584 -37.60 -20.74 -6.59
CA LEU A 584 -36.50 -21.39 -7.33
C LEU A 584 -35.13 -20.87 -6.91
N ASP A 585 -35.08 -19.74 -6.19
CA ASP A 585 -33.82 -19.27 -5.62
C ASP A 585 -33.38 -20.15 -4.46
N PHE A 586 -32.08 -20.41 -4.38
CA PHE A 586 -31.54 -21.29 -3.34
C PHE A 586 -31.60 -20.62 -1.97
N ASN A 587 -32.62 -20.99 -1.20
CA ASN A 587 -32.70 -20.66 0.22
C ASN A 587 -31.97 -21.73 1.03
N ASP A 588 -30.82 -21.38 1.61
CA ASP A 588 -29.94 -22.32 2.31
C ASP A 588 -30.62 -22.83 3.60
N PRO A 589 -30.95 -24.13 3.71
CA PRO A 589 -31.64 -24.67 4.88
C PRO A 589 -30.78 -24.69 6.14
N MET A 590 -29.46 -24.46 6.03
CA MET A 590 -28.55 -24.43 7.18
C MET A 590 -28.64 -23.13 7.97
N VAL A 591 -29.32 -22.09 7.45
CA VAL A 591 -29.47 -20.80 8.13
C VAL A 591 -30.72 -20.79 8.99
N THR A 592 -30.56 -20.63 10.30
CA THR A 592 -31.66 -20.41 11.24
C THR A 592 -31.56 -19.02 11.87
N ARG A 593 -32.69 -18.31 11.97
CA ARG A 593 -32.77 -16.96 12.56
C ARG A 593 -33.71 -17.00 13.74
N THR A 594 -33.34 -16.30 14.81
CA THR A 594 -34.14 -16.14 16.01
C THR A 594 -34.16 -14.68 16.43
N SER A 595 -34.90 -14.35 17.48
CA SER A 595 -34.81 -13.02 18.07
C SER A 595 -33.49 -12.73 18.76
N ALA A 596 -32.64 -13.73 19.02
CA ALA A 596 -31.37 -13.55 19.72
C ALA A 596 -30.15 -13.54 18.78
N ASN A 597 -30.19 -14.32 17.70
CA ASN A 597 -29.03 -14.56 16.84
C ASN A 597 -29.42 -15.19 15.49
N ILE A 598 -28.43 -15.27 14.60
CA ILE A 598 -28.44 -16.14 13.41
C ILE A 598 -27.50 -17.31 13.68
N THR A 599 -27.89 -18.52 13.31
CA THR A 599 -27.03 -19.70 13.36
C THR A 599 -26.85 -20.32 11.98
N TYR A 600 -25.67 -20.88 11.74
CA TYR A 600 -25.34 -21.63 10.53
C TYR A 600 -24.70 -22.96 10.90
N GLN A 601 -25.30 -24.07 10.46
CA GLN A 601 -24.73 -25.40 10.64
C GLN A 601 -23.68 -25.67 9.56
N LEU A 602 -22.41 -25.83 9.95
CA LEU A 602 -21.36 -26.23 9.03
C LEU A 602 -21.46 -27.71 8.66
N ASP A 603 -20.93 -28.05 7.49
CA ASP A 603 -20.70 -29.43 7.07
C ASP A 603 -19.64 -30.13 7.96
N ASP A 604 -19.48 -31.43 7.75
CA ASP A 604 -18.47 -32.24 8.44
C ASP A 604 -17.06 -31.78 8.05
N VAL A 605 -16.18 -31.61 9.03
CA VAL A 605 -14.76 -31.27 8.79
C VAL A 605 -13.94 -32.44 8.22
N ALA A 606 -14.54 -33.62 8.05
CA ALA A 606 -13.91 -34.77 7.43
C ALA A 606 -13.32 -34.45 6.04
N GLY A 607 -12.10 -34.93 5.81
CA GLY A 607 -11.39 -34.76 4.53
C GLY A 607 -10.68 -33.40 4.37
N LEU A 608 -10.85 -32.47 5.31
CA LEU A 608 -10.09 -31.23 5.34
C LEU A 608 -8.64 -31.48 5.80
N ALA A 609 -7.71 -30.71 5.22
CA ALA A 609 -6.31 -30.73 5.62
C ALA A 609 -6.14 -30.13 7.02
N PRO A 610 -5.19 -30.62 7.84
CA PRO A 610 -4.89 -29.99 9.12
C PRO A 610 -4.44 -28.53 8.95
N GLY A 611 -5.00 -27.59 9.73
CA GLY A 611 -4.58 -26.20 9.68
C GLY A 611 -5.55 -25.22 10.35
N THR A 612 -5.29 -23.92 10.12
CA THR A 612 -6.12 -22.80 10.54
C THR A 612 -7.16 -22.47 9.47
N TYR A 613 -8.42 -22.38 9.89
CA TYR A 613 -9.55 -22.00 9.06
C TYR A 613 -10.14 -20.68 9.56
N GLY A 614 -10.82 -19.95 8.68
CA GLY A 614 -11.43 -18.66 8.97
C GLY A 614 -12.94 -18.68 8.75
N ILE A 615 -13.64 -17.89 9.56
CA ILE A 615 -15.05 -17.52 9.35
C ILE A 615 -15.09 -16.02 9.23
N TYR A 616 -15.62 -15.54 8.10
CA TYR A 616 -15.80 -14.13 7.84
C TYR A 616 -17.27 -13.83 7.56
N VAL A 617 -17.78 -12.77 8.17
CA VAL A 617 -19.15 -12.31 8.00
C VAL A 617 -19.15 -10.83 7.72
N TYR A 618 -19.95 -10.42 6.75
CA TYR A 618 -20.29 -9.01 6.59
C TYR A 618 -21.76 -8.80 6.26
N HIS A 619 -22.28 -7.64 6.60
CA HIS A 619 -23.61 -7.21 6.23
C HIS A 619 -23.64 -5.75 5.79
N LEU A 620 -24.60 -5.42 4.92
CA LEU A 620 -24.85 -4.06 4.43
C LEU A 620 -26.30 -3.68 4.73
N PRO A 621 -26.57 -2.89 5.78
CA PRO A 621 -27.93 -2.45 6.09
C PRO A 621 -28.45 -1.51 5.00
N VAL A 622 -29.75 -1.58 4.72
CA VAL A 622 -30.43 -0.59 3.90
C VAL A 622 -30.69 0.64 4.78
N ALA A 623 -30.20 1.81 4.33
CA ALA A 623 -30.25 3.03 5.12
C ALA A 623 -31.66 3.32 5.68
N GLY A 624 -31.73 3.56 6.99
CA GLY A 624 -32.95 3.91 7.71
C GLY A 624 -33.95 2.76 7.94
N LYS A 625 -33.62 1.51 7.61
CA LYS A 625 -34.51 0.36 7.83
C LYS A 625 -34.45 -0.23 9.22
N ILE A 626 -33.30 -0.13 9.89
CA ILE A 626 -33.09 -0.63 11.25
C ILE A 626 -32.55 0.54 12.09
N ALA A 627 -33.17 0.78 13.24
CA ALA A 627 -32.71 1.83 14.15
C ALA A 627 -31.34 1.46 14.73
N GLY A 628 -30.42 2.43 14.75
CA GLY A 628 -29.07 2.23 15.30
C GLY A 628 -28.05 1.63 14.33
N LEU A 629 -28.43 1.27 13.10
CA LEU A 629 -27.48 0.86 12.04
C LEU A 629 -27.33 1.99 11.02
N ASN A 630 -26.41 2.91 11.27
CA ASN A 630 -26.07 3.99 10.34
C ASN A 630 -24.74 3.75 9.63
N ALA A 631 -23.89 2.86 10.14
CA ALA A 631 -22.69 2.42 9.44
C ALA A 631 -23.04 1.78 8.08
N LYS A 632 -22.11 1.88 7.12
CA LYS A 632 -22.30 1.30 5.77
C LYS A 632 -22.27 -0.23 5.80
N THR A 633 -21.59 -0.81 6.79
CA THR A 633 -21.31 -2.24 6.86
C THR A 633 -21.06 -2.67 8.31
N GLY A 634 -21.31 -3.93 8.61
CA GLY A 634 -20.82 -4.58 9.83
C GLY A 634 -19.99 -5.81 9.50
N LEU A 635 -18.97 -6.08 10.33
CA LEU A 635 -17.98 -7.14 10.11
C LEU A 635 -17.82 -8.04 11.33
N GLY A 636 -17.60 -9.33 11.09
CA GLY A 636 -17.23 -10.32 12.10
C GLY A 636 -16.22 -11.32 11.55
N HIS A 637 -15.22 -11.66 12.35
CA HIS A 637 -14.18 -12.61 11.95
C HIS A 637 -13.68 -13.42 13.13
N ILE A 638 -13.54 -14.73 12.95
CA ILE A 638 -12.80 -15.61 13.86
C ILE A 638 -12.00 -16.63 13.06
N THR A 639 -11.00 -17.23 13.73
CA THR A 639 -10.29 -18.39 13.20
C THR A 639 -10.49 -19.60 14.10
N PHE A 640 -10.40 -20.79 13.52
CA PHE A 640 -10.53 -22.06 14.23
C PHE A 640 -9.58 -23.10 13.65
N GLN A 641 -9.39 -24.21 14.34
CA GLN A 641 -8.41 -25.22 13.99
C GLN A 641 -9.07 -26.54 13.60
N VAL A 642 -8.56 -27.18 12.54
CA VAL A 642 -9.00 -28.51 12.08
C VAL A 642 -7.79 -29.43 12.04
N GLY A 643 -7.91 -30.65 12.57
CA GLY A 643 -6.89 -31.70 12.51
C GLY A 643 -5.58 -31.46 13.27
N THR A 644 -5.34 -30.25 13.78
CA THR A 644 -4.15 -29.86 14.57
C THR A 644 -4.52 -28.74 15.52
N ALA A 645 -3.89 -28.65 16.70
CA ALA A 645 -4.06 -27.52 17.60
C ALA A 645 -3.14 -26.33 17.27
N THR A 646 -2.18 -26.51 16.37
CA THR A 646 -1.14 -25.51 16.07
C THR A 646 -1.62 -24.56 14.99
N PRO A 647 -1.81 -23.26 15.29
CA PRO A 647 -2.20 -22.30 14.27
C PRO A 647 -1.12 -22.13 13.21
N GLU A 648 -1.50 -22.22 11.95
CA GLU A 648 -0.65 -21.80 10.83
C GLU A 648 -0.26 -20.32 11.01
N LYS A 649 0.98 -19.96 10.68
CA LYS A 649 1.40 -18.55 10.74
C LYS A 649 0.67 -17.72 9.68
N LYS A 650 0.49 -16.43 9.95
CA LYS A 650 0.10 -15.47 8.90
C LYS A 650 1.26 -15.29 7.93
N VAL A 651 0.94 -14.99 6.68
CA VAL A 651 1.95 -14.74 5.64
C VAL A 651 2.56 -13.34 5.77
N ALA A 652 1.79 -12.39 6.30
CA ALA A 652 2.18 -11.03 6.63
C ALA A 652 1.28 -10.46 7.73
N THR A 653 1.85 -9.62 8.59
CA THR A 653 1.18 -8.96 9.74
C THR A 653 1.34 -7.44 9.73
N ASN A 654 2.20 -6.93 8.86
CA ASN A 654 2.77 -5.59 8.95
C ASN A 654 2.36 -4.68 7.78
N CYS A 655 1.24 -4.99 7.13
CA CYS A 655 0.63 -4.13 6.11
C CYS A 655 0.30 -2.73 6.67
N THR A 656 -0.10 -2.66 7.94
CA THR A 656 -0.48 -1.43 8.64
C THR A 656 0.71 -0.50 8.92
N ASP A 657 1.95 -1.01 8.84
CA ASP A 657 3.17 -0.19 8.88
C ASP A 657 3.09 0.96 7.87
N CYS A 658 2.55 0.69 6.68
CA CYS A 658 2.35 1.69 5.63
C CYS A 658 0.91 2.13 5.47
N HIS A 659 -0.05 1.20 5.47
CA HIS A 659 -1.44 1.54 5.16
C HIS A 659 -2.24 2.11 6.35
N GLY A 660 -1.68 2.04 7.57
CA GLY A 660 -2.37 2.51 8.77
C GLY A 660 -3.73 1.83 8.97
N ASP A 661 -4.73 2.62 9.34
CA ASP A 661 -6.09 2.15 9.62
C ASP A 661 -7.02 2.16 8.39
N THR A 662 -6.43 2.18 7.19
CA THR A 662 -7.19 2.14 5.93
C THR A 662 -8.03 0.86 5.87
N ILE A 663 -9.24 0.97 5.32
CA ILE A 663 -10.12 -0.19 5.09
C ILE A 663 -10.48 -0.26 3.60
N TRP A 664 -10.18 -1.40 2.99
CA TRP A 664 -10.51 -1.64 1.58
C TRP A 664 -12.01 -1.77 1.37
N HIS A 665 -12.49 -1.31 0.21
CA HIS A 665 -13.87 -1.51 -0.25
C HIS A 665 -14.96 -0.96 0.70
N LEU A 666 -14.62 0.02 1.54
CA LEU A 666 -15.58 0.67 2.45
C LEU A 666 -16.42 1.75 1.74
N TYR A 667 -15.83 2.46 0.78
CA TYR A 667 -16.44 3.63 0.14
C TYR A 667 -16.67 3.47 -1.37
N GLU A 668 -16.00 2.53 -2.02
CA GLU A 668 -15.97 2.39 -3.48
C GLU A 668 -16.25 0.95 -3.93
N GLY A 669 -16.90 0.80 -5.09
CA GLY A 669 -17.32 -0.50 -5.63
C GLY A 669 -18.38 -1.19 -4.77
N PRO A 670 -18.81 -2.43 -5.08
CA PRO A 670 -19.71 -3.15 -4.17
C PRO A 670 -19.06 -3.18 -2.79
N ILE A 671 -19.73 -2.62 -1.77
CA ILE A 671 -19.12 -2.47 -0.43
C ILE A 671 -18.93 -3.86 0.19
N HIS A 672 -17.70 -4.21 0.51
CA HIS A 672 -17.35 -5.43 1.24
C HIS A 672 -16.05 -5.20 2.01
N ALA A 673 -16.18 -4.41 3.07
CA ALA A 673 -15.06 -3.84 3.78
C ALA A 673 -14.07 -4.90 4.29
N ALA A 674 -12.77 -4.69 4.10
CA ALA A 674 -11.74 -5.58 4.63
C ALA A 674 -10.61 -4.78 5.27
N TRP A 675 -10.25 -5.17 6.50
CA TRP A 675 -9.05 -4.67 7.16
C TRP A 675 -7.80 -5.11 6.39
N PHE A 676 -6.69 -4.38 6.57
CA PHE A 676 -5.36 -4.77 6.05
C PHE A 676 -4.77 -5.97 6.81
N ASP A 677 -5.52 -7.07 6.80
CA ASP A 677 -5.20 -8.33 7.42
C ASP A 677 -5.50 -9.44 6.40
N THR A 678 -4.48 -10.25 6.12
CA THR A 678 -4.54 -11.30 5.09
C THR A 678 -5.69 -12.27 5.29
N ASP A 679 -6.14 -12.51 6.53
CA ASP A 679 -7.24 -13.43 6.77
C ASP A 679 -8.57 -12.88 6.24
N TYR A 680 -8.84 -11.57 6.36
CA TYR A 680 -10.10 -10.99 5.84
C TYR A 680 -10.17 -11.10 4.33
N CYS A 681 -9.07 -10.78 3.64
CA CYS A 681 -9.02 -10.81 2.18
C CYS A 681 -9.23 -12.23 1.63
N LYS A 682 -8.66 -13.23 2.31
CA LYS A 682 -8.71 -14.65 1.93
C LYS A 682 -10.12 -15.26 1.93
N ALA A 683 -11.11 -14.59 2.51
CA ALA A 683 -12.51 -15.04 2.42
C ALA A 683 -13.08 -14.95 1.00
N CYS A 684 -12.50 -14.10 0.15
CA CYS A 684 -12.90 -13.89 -1.24
C CYS A 684 -11.72 -14.07 -2.21
N HIS A 685 -10.53 -13.60 -1.84
CA HIS A 685 -9.29 -13.71 -2.61
C HIS A 685 -8.57 -15.03 -2.33
N ASP A 686 -9.32 -16.12 -2.43
CA ASP A 686 -8.89 -17.49 -2.22
C ASP A 686 -8.31 -18.13 -3.50
N TYR A 687 -7.86 -19.39 -3.42
CA TYR A 687 -7.32 -20.15 -4.57
C TYR A 687 -8.41 -20.91 -5.36
N GLY A 688 -9.68 -20.75 -5.00
CA GLY A 688 -10.82 -21.41 -5.59
C GLY A 688 -11.27 -20.68 -6.85
N HIS A 689 -11.31 -21.41 -7.95
CA HIS A 689 -11.82 -20.93 -9.23
C HIS A 689 -13.19 -21.56 -9.49
N VAL A 690 -14.19 -21.15 -8.70
CA VAL A 690 -15.57 -21.63 -8.82
C VAL A 690 -16.24 -21.10 -10.10
N ALA A 691 -15.93 -21.72 -11.24
CA ALA A 691 -16.51 -21.50 -12.57
C ALA A 691 -16.41 -20.05 -13.13
N THR A 692 -16.79 -19.92 -14.41
CA THR A 692 -16.70 -18.66 -15.17
C THR A 692 -17.52 -17.55 -14.53
N GLY A 693 -16.86 -16.55 -13.96
CA GLY A 693 -17.50 -15.35 -13.43
C GLY A 693 -18.20 -14.55 -14.52
N GLU A 694 -19.38 -14.00 -14.22
CA GLU A 694 -20.16 -13.17 -15.16
C GLU A 694 -19.47 -11.83 -15.52
N MET A 695 -18.50 -11.38 -14.71
CA MET A 695 -18.03 -9.98 -14.70
C MET A 695 -17.24 -9.54 -15.94
N PHE A 696 -16.89 -10.44 -16.88
CA PHE A 696 -15.91 -10.15 -17.95
C PHE A 696 -16.41 -10.32 -19.39
N LYS A 697 -17.72 -10.55 -19.59
CA LYS A 697 -18.33 -10.66 -20.95
C LYS A 697 -18.21 -9.38 -21.78
N ASN A 698 -18.02 -8.23 -21.13
CA ASN A 698 -18.08 -6.92 -21.79
C ASN A 698 -16.78 -6.48 -22.52
N GLN A 699 -15.75 -7.33 -22.57
CA GLN A 699 -14.38 -6.89 -22.89
C GLN A 699 -13.73 -7.59 -24.10
N GLY A 700 -14.52 -8.27 -24.93
CA GLY A 700 -14.04 -8.73 -26.25
C GLY A 700 -13.01 -9.87 -26.25
N GLY A 701 -12.81 -10.55 -25.12
CA GLY A 701 -12.00 -11.76 -25.03
C GLY A 701 -12.81 -12.93 -24.48
N THR A 702 -12.80 -14.07 -25.17
CA THR A 702 -13.11 -15.36 -24.56
C THR A 702 -12.02 -15.66 -23.54
N SER A 703 -12.15 -15.23 -22.30
CA SER A 703 -11.26 -15.70 -21.23
C SER A 703 -11.69 -17.11 -20.80
N LEU A 704 -11.39 -18.09 -21.66
CA LEU A 704 -11.10 -19.45 -21.24
C LEU A 704 -9.58 -19.60 -20.94
N ASN A 705 -8.82 -18.50 -21.02
CA ASN A 705 -7.35 -18.55 -21.12
C ASN A 705 -6.63 -17.56 -20.17
N GLY A 706 -7.34 -16.80 -19.33
CA GLY A 706 -6.75 -15.80 -18.44
C GLY A 706 -7.38 -15.80 -17.04
N TRP A 707 -6.58 -15.40 -16.04
CA TRP A 707 -6.94 -15.26 -14.62
C TRP A 707 -8.25 -14.51 -14.35
N SER A 708 -8.69 -13.68 -15.30
CA SER A 708 -9.91 -12.90 -15.25
C SER A 708 -11.20 -13.72 -15.39
N GLY A 709 -11.15 -15.02 -15.66
CA GLY A 709 -12.35 -15.84 -15.84
C GLY A 709 -13.00 -16.34 -14.54
N PHE A 710 -12.30 -16.37 -13.41
CA PHE A 710 -12.70 -17.15 -12.24
C PHE A 710 -12.59 -16.36 -10.94
N GLY A 711 -13.69 -16.24 -10.21
CA GLY A 711 -13.76 -15.66 -8.87
C GLY A 711 -13.03 -14.32 -8.65
N ALA A 712 -12.60 -14.05 -7.41
CA ALA A 712 -11.69 -12.93 -7.14
C ALA A 712 -10.24 -13.43 -7.18
N MET A 713 -9.35 -12.62 -7.73
CA MET A 713 -7.92 -12.96 -7.85
C MET A 713 -7.32 -13.37 -6.50
N PRO A 714 -6.65 -14.53 -6.37
CA PRO A 714 -5.88 -14.90 -5.18
C PRO A 714 -5.04 -13.77 -4.62
N ILE A 715 -5.08 -13.60 -3.31
CA ILE A 715 -4.52 -12.42 -2.63
C ILE A 715 -3.02 -12.24 -2.91
N VAL A 716 -2.28 -13.34 -3.05
CA VAL A 716 -0.84 -13.30 -3.31
C VAL A 716 -0.52 -12.66 -4.67
N ARG A 717 -1.32 -12.95 -5.72
CA ARG A 717 -1.13 -12.35 -7.04
C ARG A 717 -1.56 -10.88 -7.01
N ARG A 718 -2.68 -10.58 -6.34
CA ARG A 718 -3.21 -9.22 -6.23
C ARG A 718 -2.24 -8.27 -5.51
N VAL A 719 -1.74 -8.67 -4.34
CA VAL A 719 -0.86 -7.85 -3.51
C VAL A 719 0.50 -7.64 -4.18
N HIS A 720 1.11 -8.69 -4.72
CA HIS A 720 2.38 -8.56 -5.44
C HIS A 720 2.23 -7.69 -6.69
N GLY A 721 1.21 -7.95 -7.53
CA GLY A 721 0.99 -7.21 -8.77
C GLY A 721 0.74 -5.73 -8.55
N VAL A 722 -0.15 -5.37 -7.62
CA VAL A 722 -0.42 -3.94 -7.32
C VAL A 722 0.83 -3.24 -6.79
N HIS A 723 1.64 -3.88 -5.93
CA HIS A 723 2.89 -3.29 -5.45
C HIS A 723 4.00 -3.28 -6.51
N ARG A 724 3.97 -4.18 -7.50
CA ARG A 724 4.84 -4.13 -8.68
C ARG A 724 4.47 -2.95 -9.58
N GLY A 725 3.20 -2.61 -9.68
CA GLY A 725 2.72 -1.31 -10.17
C GLY A 725 3.35 -0.85 -11.48
N ASN A 726 4.11 0.25 -11.43
CA ASN A 726 4.85 0.88 -12.53
C ASN A 726 5.76 -0.08 -13.33
N TYR A 727 6.09 -1.24 -12.78
CA TYR A 727 6.99 -2.21 -13.40
C TYR A 727 6.30 -3.38 -14.09
N LEU A 728 4.96 -3.40 -14.15
CA LEU A 728 4.20 -4.44 -14.86
C LEU A 728 4.28 -4.27 -16.38
N GLU A 729 4.37 -5.39 -17.10
CA GLU A 729 4.21 -5.46 -18.56
C GLU A 729 2.76 -5.80 -18.97
N HIS A 730 2.06 -6.55 -18.11
CA HIS A 730 0.73 -7.08 -18.35
C HIS A 730 -0.21 -6.79 -17.16
N PRO A 731 -0.47 -5.50 -16.86
CA PRO A 731 -1.33 -5.10 -15.75
C PRO A 731 -2.75 -5.65 -15.84
N GLU A 732 -3.23 -5.95 -17.05
CA GLU A 732 -4.53 -6.58 -17.31
C GLU A 732 -4.70 -7.94 -16.63
N GLU A 733 -3.59 -8.62 -16.29
CA GLU A 733 -3.60 -9.89 -15.56
C GLU A 733 -3.69 -9.75 -14.04
N ILE A 734 -3.48 -8.53 -13.52
CA ILE A 734 -3.66 -8.20 -12.10
C ILE A 734 -5.06 -7.66 -11.85
N TYR A 735 -5.58 -6.88 -12.81
CA TYR A 735 -6.93 -6.37 -12.81
C TYR A 735 -7.45 -6.23 -14.24
N ALA A 736 -8.66 -6.70 -14.49
CA ALA A 736 -9.23 -6.60 -15.82
C ALA A 736 -9.41 -5.13 -16.26
N ASN A 737 -9.15 -4.86 -17.54
CA ASN A 737 -9.03 -3.53 -18.15
C ASN A 737 -7.93 -2.64 -17.59
N ALA A 738 -7.08 -3.15 -16.68
CA ALA A 738 -5.93 -2.36 -16.31
C ALA A 738 -5.03 -2.21 -17.53
N THR A 739 -4.65 -0.97 -17.78
CA THR A 739 -3.59 -0.59 -18.70
C THR A 739 -2.33 -0.29 -17.91
N VAL A 740 -1.22 -0.04 -18.61
CA VAL A 740 0.00 0.47 -17.97
C VAL A 740 -0.30 1.74 -17.17
N ASP A 741 -1.22 2.60 -17.61
CA ASP A 741 -1.63 3.79 -16.85
C ASP A 741 -2.41 3.47 -15.56
N THR A 742 -3.11 2.33 -15.49
CA THR A 742 -3.93 1.99 -14.32
C THR A 742 -3.10 1.79 -13.06
N PHE A 743 -1.94 1.15 -13.18
CA PHE A 743 -1.00 0.93 -12.07
C PHE A 743 0.34 1.63 -12.25
N GLY A 744 0.55 2.32 -13.37
CA GLY A 744 1.78 3.01 -13.75
C GLY A 744 2.21 4.13 -12.79
N HIS A 745 1.32 4.50 -11.89
CA HIS A 745 1.53 5.52 -10.87
C HIS A 745 1.91 4.92 -9.50
N ILE A 746 1.82 3.59 -9.35
CA ILE A 746 2.12 2.91 -8.10
C ILE A 746 3.60 2.53 -8.10
N VAL A 747 4.37 3.15 -7.19
CA VAL A 747 5.75 2.80 -6.90
C VAL A 747 5.83 2.40 -5.43
N PHE A 748 6.33 1.20 -5.14
CA PHE A 748 6.49 0.76 -3.75
C PHE A 748 7.51 1.67 -3.03
N PRO A 749 7.24 2.14 -1.79
CA PRO A 749 8.12 3.08 -1.08
C PRO A 749 9.57 2.59 -0.87
N GLN A 750 9.78 1.30 -1.07
CA GLN A 750 10.98 0.53 -0.81
C GLN A 750 11.24 -0.42 -2.00
N ASP A 751 12.41 -1.05 -2.08
CA ASP A 751 12.69 -2.09 -3.08
C ASP A 751 11.86 -3.39 -2.94
N ILE A 752 10.88 -3.61 -3.81
CA ILE A 752 9.95 -4.75 -3.76
C ILE A 752 10.62 -6.15 -3.65
N ARG A 753 11.92 -6.29 -3.95
CA ARG A 753 12.71 -7.52 -3.75
C ARG A 753 12.92 -7.87 -2.27
N ASN A 754 12.69 -6.95 -1.35
CA ASN A 754 12.79 -7.22 0.08
C ASN A 754 11.56 -7.98 0.60
N CYS A 755 11.54 -9.28 0.37
CA CYS A 755 10.43 -10.16 0.77
C CYS A 755 10.12 -10.07 2.28
N THR A 756 11.14 -9.90 3.13
CA THR A 756 10.97 -9.78 4.58
C THR A 756 10.22 -8.52 5.01
N LYS A 757 10.03 -7.54 4.12
CA LYS A 757 9.15 -6.41 4.42
C LYS A 757 7.69 -6.82 4.59
N CYS A 758 7.26 -7.97 4.06
CA CYS A 758 5.92 -8.50 4.33
C CYS A 758 5.99 -9.90 4.96
N HIS A 759 6.93 -10.73 4.51
CA HIS A 759 7.06 -12.13 4.88
C HIS A 759 7.96 -12.37 6.10
N ALA A 760 8.02 -11.45 7.06
CA ALA A 760 8.83 -11.62 8.27
C ALA A 760 8.39 -12.82 9.13
N GLU A 761 7.13 -13.24 9.01
CA GLU A 761 6.53 -14.29 9.84
C GLU A 761 6.84 -15.71 9.34
N THR A 762 7.18 -15.87 8.05
CA THR A 762 7.30 -17.18 7.41
C THR A 762 8.28 -17.19 6.23
N ASP A 763 8.99 -18.30 6.09
CA ASP A 763 9.92 -18.57 4.99
C ASP A 763 9.27 -19.21 3.75
N THR A 764 7.93 -19.30 3.74
CA THR A 764 7.17 -19.91 2.63
C THR A 764 7.53 -19.32 1.26
N TRP A 765 7.88 -18.03 1.19
CA TRP A 765 8.23 -17.34 -0.04
C TRP A 765 9.50 -17.88 -0.73
N LYS A 766 10.45 -18.44 0.03
CA LYS A 766 11.66 -19.12 -0.51
C LYS A 766 11.53 -20.64 -0.52
N GLN A 767 10.71 -21.20 0.38
CA GLN A 767 10.53 -22.66 0.49
C GLN A 767 9.53 -23.23 -0.53
N ASN A 768 8.48 -22.47 -0.87
CA ASN A 768 7.38 -22.93 -1.71
C ASN A 768 7.07 -21.90 -2.80
N PRO A 769 8.02 -21.63 -3.73
CA PRO A 769 7.76 -20.74 -4.85
C PRO A 769 6.64 -21.32 -5.73
N SER A 770 5.68 -20.47 -6.10
CA SER A 770 4.58 -20.84 -6.99
C SER A 770 4.44 -19.85 -8.13
N ARG A 771 4.03 -20.32 -9.32
CA ARG A 771 3.84 -19.45 -10.47
C ARG A 771 2.82 -18.35 -10.21
N VAL A 772 1.82 -18.59 -9.35
CA VAL A 772 0.79 -17.61 -8.98
C VAL A 772 1.44 -16.37 -8.36
N ALA A 773 2.37 -16.58 -7.43
CA ALA A 773 3.09 -15.52 -6.75
C ALA A 773 4.17 -14.91 -7.65
N CYS A 774 4.92 -15.74 -8.39
CA CYS A 774 6.04 -15.28 -9.21
C CYS A 774 5.56 -14.45 -10.41
N LEU A 775 4.54 -14.92 -11.13
CA LEU A 775 3.99 -14.23 -12.31
C LEU A 775 3.18 -12.98 -11.96
N ALA A 776 3.08 -12.62 -10.67
CA ALA A 776 2.52 -11.33 -10.26
C ALA A 776 3.55 -10.19 -10.41
N CYS A 777 4.84 -10.51 -10.34
CA CYS A 777 5.94 -9.54 -10.52
C CYS A 777 6.77 -9.82 -11.79
N HIS A 778 6.77 -11.06 -12.27
CA HIS A 778 7.46 -11.53 -13.47
C HIS A 778 6.45 -11.87 -14.56
N ASP A 779 5.91 -10.85 -15.21
CA ASP A 779 4.77 -10.96 -16.09
C ASP A 779 5.12 -10.90 -17.59
N THR A 780 6.39 -10.98 -17.97
CA THR A 780 6.79 -11.03 -19.39
C THR A 780 6.30 -12.31 -20.07
N ASP A 781 6.15 -12.29 -21.40
CA ASP A 781 5.74 -13.47 -22.18
C ASP A 781 6.71 -14.66 -22.04
N GLU A 782 8.02 -14.40 -21.92
CA GLU A 782 9.03 -15.42 -21.66
C GLU A 782 8.87 -16.05 -20.27
N ALA A 783 8.65 -15.22 -19.24
CA ALA A 783 8.44 -15.68 -17.87
C ALA A 783 7.17 -16.55 -17.77
N LYS A 784 6.08 -16.14 -18.41
CA LYS A 784 4.84 -16.92 -18.51
C LYS A 784 5.05 -18.25 -19.23
N THR A 785 5.76 -18.22 -20.35
CA THR A 785 6.07 -19.44 -21.12
C THR A 785 6.90 -20.42 -20.29
N HIS A 786 7.93 -19.93 -19.61
CA HIS A 786 8.73 -20.72 -18.67
C HIS A 786 7.86 -21.35 -17.57
N ALA A 787 7.05 -20.54 -16.88
CA ALA A 787 6.18 -21.03 -15.80
C ALA A 787 5.18 -22.09 -16.29
N LYS A 788 4.63 -21.92 -17.50
CA LYS A 788 3.74 -22.91 -18.12
C LYS A 788 4.46 -24.24 -18.39
N LEU A 789 5.72 -24.22 -18.84
CA LEU A 789 6.50 -25.44 -19.07
C LEU A 789 6.83 -26.18 -17.76
N MET A 790 6.92 -25.47 -16.64
CA MET A 790 7.21 -26.04 -15.31
C MET A 790 5.95 -26.49 -14.54
N THR A 791 4.77 -26.36 -15.15
CA THR A 791 3.48 -26.64 -14.51
C THR A 791 2.68 -27.66 -15.28
N PHE A 792 2.32 -28.76 -14.61
CA PHE A 792 1.34 -29.69 -15.12
C PHE A 792 -0.06 -29.29 -14.65
N VAL A 793 -0.91 -28.92 -15.60
CA VAL A 793 -2.30 -28.53 -15.37
C VAL A 793 -3.19 -29.74 -15.62
N LEU A 794 -3.87 -30.22 -14.58
CA LEU A 794 -4.82 -31.35 -14.68
C LEU A 794 -6.14 -30.95 -15.32
N ASP A 795 -6.65 -29.75 -15.00
CA ASP A 795 -7.88 -29.21 -15.54
C ASP A 795 -7.56 -28.19 -16.65
N GLN A 796 -7.76 -28.58 -17.90
CA GLN A 796 -7.40 -27.74 -19.05
C GLN A 796 -8.28 -26.48 -19.15
N ASP A 797 -9.48 -26.52 -18.56
CA ASP A 797 -10.42 -25.39 -18.53
C ASP A 797 -10.15 -24.45 -17.34
N ASP A 798 -9.34 -24.89 -16.36
CA ASP A 798 -8.85 -24.08 -15.25
C ASP A 798 -7.30 -24.12 -15.16
N PRO A 799 -6.60 -23.45 -16.10
CA PRO A 799 -5.15 -23.48 -16.18
C PRO A 799 -4.44 -22.86 -14.98
N TYR A 800 -5.16 -22.20 -14.07
CA TYR A 800 -4.64 -21.57 -12.85
C TYR A 800 -5.25 -22.16 -11.57
N GLY A 801 -5.98 -23.26 -11.72
CA GLY A 801 -6.72 -23.87 -10.63
C GLY A 801 -5.84 -24.42 -9.52
N PRO A 802 -6.45 -24.67 -8.34
CA PRO A 802 -5.72 -25.18 -7.20
C PRO A 802 -5.10 -26.56 -7.48
N ASN A 803 -5.58 -27.33 -8.45
CA ASN A 803 -5.10 -28.68 -8.75
C ASN A 803 -3.82 -28.73 -9.62
N ALA A 804 -3.25 -27.58 -9.99
CA ALA A 804 -2.00 -27.54 -10.73
C ALA A 804 -0.84 -28.16 -9.93
N ILE A 805 0.04 -28.90 -10.62
CA ILE A 805 1.25 -29.49 -10.05
C ILE A 805 2.45 -28.75 -10.62
N GLU A 806 3.24 -28.14 -9.75
CA GLU A 806 4.38 -27.30 -10.14
C GLU A 806 5.71 -27.94 -9.75
N THR A 807 6.70 -27.80 -10.62
CA THR A 807 8.08 -28.28 -10.39
C THR A 807 9.05 -27.13 -10.08
N CYS A 808 8.54 -25.91 -9.88
CA CYS A 808 9.31 -24.70 -9.60
C CYS A 808 10.30 -24.88 -8.44
N VAL A 809 9.88 -25.56 -7.37
CA VAL A 809 10.69 -25.79 -6.16
C VAL A 809 11.98 -26.58 -6.42
N VAL A 810 12.06 -27.35 -7.52
CA VAL A 810 13.28 -28.10 -7.87
C VAL A 810 14.45 -27.18 -8.20
N CYS A 811 14.17 -26.02 -8.80
CA CYS A 811 15.20 -25.05 -9.21
C CYS A 811 15.19 -23.77 -8.35
N HIS A 812 14.05 -23.43 -7.77
CA HIS A 812 13.81 -22.21 -7.01
C HIS A 812 13.52 -22.45 -5.52
N GLY A 813 13.55 -23.69 -5.05
CA GLY A 813 13.36 -23.99 -3.62
C GLY A 813 14.50 -23.43 -2.77
N GLU A 814 14.32 -23.49 -1.45
CA GLU A 814 15.35 -23.11 -0.49
C GLU A 814 16.68 -23.80 -0.81
N ASP A 815 17.79 -23.08 -0.64
CA ASP A 815 19.17 -23.49 -0.97
C ASP A 815 19.49 -23.75 -2.45
N SER A 816 18.50 -23.78 -3.34
CA SER A 816 18.73 -23.94 -4.79
C SER A 816 19.53 -22.75 -5.35
N GLU A 817 20.19 -22.93 -6.48
CA GLU A 817 21.00 -21.86 -7.10
C GLU A 817 20.17 -20.62 -7.44
N PHE A 818 18.92 -20.82 -7.86
CA PHE A 818 17.99 -19.75 -8.25
C PHE A 818 16.90 -19.50 -7.21
N SER A 819 17.18 -19.80 -5.93
CA SER A 819 16.23 -19.55 -4.85
C SER A 819 15.89 -18.05 -4.73
N PRO A 820 14.64 -17.68 -4.42
CA PRO A 820 14.21 -16.29 -4.31
C PRO A 820 15.09 -15.43 -3.40
N ASP A 821 15.58 -15.98 -2.29
CA ASP A 821 16.45 -15.26 -1.34
C ASP A 821 17.82 -14.90 -1.93
N LYS A 822 18.33 -15.70 -2.87
CA LYS A 822 19.59 -15.41 -3.59
C LYS A 822 19.36 -14.42 -4.72
N VAL A 823 18.37 -14.65 -5.58
CA VAL A 823 18.15 -13.83 -6.78
C VAL A 823 17.51 -12.47 -6.48
N HIS A 824 16.81 -12.35 -5.34
CA HIS A 824 16.31 -11.07 -4.82
C HIS A 824 17.24 -10.44 -3.78
N SER A 825 18.43 -11.00 -3.57
CA SER A 825 19.45 -10.38 -2.73
C SER A 825 19.81 -9.00 -3.26
N ILE A 826 19.45 -7.97 -2.49
CA ILE A 826 19.80 -6.57 -2.79
C ILE A 826 21.12 -6.16 -2.13
N SER A 827 21.73 -7.05 -1.34
CA SER A 827 22.92 -6.75 -0.54
C SER A 827 24.14 -7.57 -0.94
N LYS A 828 23.98 -8.76 -1.55
CA LYS A 828 25.09 -9.67 -1.87
C LYS A 828 25.06 -10.19 -3.33
N PRO A 829 25.80 -9.58 -4.27
CA PRO A 829 26.36 -8.22 -4.19
C PRO A 829 25.24 -7.17 -4.14
N TYR A 830 25.54 -5.95 -3.67
CA TYR A 830 24.53 -4.88 -3.69
C TYR A 830 24.05 -4.61 -5.11
N VAL A 831 22.73 -4.65 -5.30
CA VAL A 831 22.07 -4.27 -6.55
C VAL A 831 21.27 -3.00 -6.30
N PRO A 832 21.47 -1.94 -7.10
CA PRO A 832 20.64 -0.74 -6.99
C PRO A 832 19.14 -1.09 -7.08
N PRO A 833 18.27 -0.36 -6.37
CA PRO A 833 16.83 -0.52 -6.50
C PRO A 833 16.34 -0.30 -7.93
N TYR A 834 15.16 -0.83 -8.24
CA TYR A 834 14.47 -0.51 -9.48
C TYR A 834 14.33 1.01 -9.62
N SER A 835 14.52 1.52 -10.84
CA SER A 835 14.33 2.95 -11.11
C SER A 835 12.93 3.38 -10.70
N ARG A 836 12.80 4.51 -10.01
CA ARG A 836 11.48 5.09 -9.69
C ARG A 836 10.90 5.90 -10.84
N GLU A 837 11.66 6.11 -11.92
CA GLU A 837 11.13 6.79 -13.11
C GLU A 837 10.00 5.98 -13.74
N ARG A 838 9.01 6.69 -14.26
CA ARG A 838 7.89 6.08 -14.95
C ARG A 838 8.41 5.36 -16.21
N ARG A 839 7.90 4.16 -16.48
CA ARG A 839 8.17 3.49 -17.76
C ARG A 839 7.41 4.26 -18.86
N GLU A 840 8.13 4.79 -19.84
CA GLU A 840 7.54 5.45 -21.03
C GLU A 840 6.75 4.49 -21.91
#